data_AF-M8CDV1-F1
#
_entry.id   AF-M8CDV1-F1
#
_cell.length_a   1.000
_cell.length_b   1.000
_cell.length_c   1.000
_cell.angle_alpha   90.00
_cell.angle_beta   90.00
_cell.angle_gamma   90.00
#
_symmetry.space_group_name_H-M   'P 1'
#
loop_
_entity.id
_entity.type
_entity.pdbx_description
1 polymer ?
#
loop_
_entity_poly.entity_id
_entity_poly.type
_entity_poly.pdbx_seq_one_letter_code
_entity_poly.pdbx_strand_id
1 'polypeptide(L)'
;MRGGLAAITLSGRLLSGDHRDEIISSSGLDLQGKLVSTTVAVKRLTNTLMDEKEFHQEVECLMMVKHKNIVRFLGYCANRQGSMERRHEKFIMADVHQRLLCFEYLPNGNLYEYISDTSHRPKWTDHFQIITGICQGLHHLHQHNIVHLDLKPANILLDANLVPKIADFGLSRCFKEMQSRVFTGKGGTIGYTAPEFFDSTEIRYRHSYRLDIYSLGVIIIEILTGKKGYHDVDKVVESWSKMLDISQSDVQVEQVRVCAEIGLKCTDFNPANRPDTKHIISRLDEREIVDICIKTSMITSQKVKNASNELHKDTPNASGETSSERLNPGMLKNDIMHAIWLSYKQLNPDIKRCVKYCNIFPKRSKLNKDELVHLWITQGFIKTSCVTEDMEDVAEGYVQELVSCSFLQPEEDDYSIKYITILDLLHDLLDKIVGRDYFRIENARSQRGIVWKGDVPRDVRHLFVQNYDGELITKKILALENLRTLIIYVVEKDTPVEEKVIESICNSLPQLRDTPVEEKVIESICNSLPQLRSVKCPNIGRLISLQALPCNTFTVRNVQGYEIKQLRDLNKLCGNLVINGLENVKGKEEALESNLAAKKRLKELTIRWTDGSARRCSPEVEAEVLAGLCPHADLETLKIEFYKGSRYPDWMVYKRNGPKDLQNLTLYRWSQLGPGPELEAFPHLRTLTLVDCSWDTLPGNMEHLTSLKDLTISTCWNIRLLSTLPRSLEYFYVGYCNDEFIKSCGTVGHPNCQKLEHVHRKEIIRMACKTVVPIAIVPLFFYL
;
A
#
# COMPACT_ATOMS: atom_id res chain seq x y z
N MET A 1 14.51 -24.63 5.95
CA MET A 1 15.85 -25.03 6.45
C MET A 1 15.78 -25.28 7.95
N ARG A 2 15.79 -26.54 8.39
CA ARG A 2 16.13 -26.91 9.78
C ARG A 2 17.33 -27.85 9.68
N GLY A 3 18.52 -27.35 9.99
CA GLY A 3 19.77 -28.11 9.93
C GLY A 3 20.95 -27.20 10.26
N GLY A 4 21.71 -27.58 11.30
CA GLY A 4 22.72 -26.80 12.02
C GLY A 4 23.65 -25.91 11.21
N LEU A 5 23.83 -24.68 11.71
CA LEU A 5 24.98 -23.83 11.42
C LEU A 5 26.04 -24.08 12.51
N ALA A 6 27.20 -24.60 12.12
CA ALA A 6 28.34 -24.81 13.01
C ALA A 6 29.51 -23.88 12.60
N ALA A 7 30.20 -23.36 13.63
CA ALA A 7 31.44 -22.56 13.62
C ALA A 7 31.42 -21.26 12.78
N ILE A 8 31.28 -20.13 13.47
CA ILE A 8 31.31 -18.76 12.94
C ILE A 8 32.70 -18.16 13.26
N THR A 9 33.45 -17.75 12.23
CA THR A 9 34.66 -16.92 12.39
C THR A 9 34.34 -15.50 11.91
N LEU A 10 34.57 -14.49 12.76
CA LEU A 10 34.23 -13.09 12.51
C LEU A 10 35.44 -12.30 11.97
N SER A 11 35.27 -11.55 10.87
CA SER A 11 36.23 -10.52 10.44
C SER A 11 35.54 -9.38 9.67
N GLY A 12 35.88 -8.11 9.92
CA GLY A 12 35.59 -6.97 9.01
C GLY A 12 34.21 -6.27 9.10
N ARG A 13 34.23 -4.92 8.94
CA ARG A 13 33.08 -3.97 8.80
C ARG A 13 32.86 -3.66 7.31
N LEU A 14 31.61 -3.51 6.85
CA LEU A 14 31.33 -3.28 5.41
C LEU A 14 30.10 -2.44 5.03
N LEU A 15 29.17 -2.05 5.91
CA LEU A 15 28.03 -1.21 5.55
C LEU A 15 28.08 0.13 6.29
N SER A 16 27.73 1.20 5.59
CA SER A 16 27.66 2.54 6.16
C SER A 16 26.39 2.74 6.97
N GLY A 17 26.51 3.02 8.27
CA GLY A 17 25.40 3.37 9.16
C GLY A 17 25.74 3.08 10.62
N ASP A 18 24.90 3.53 11.57
CA ASP A 18 25.03 3.34 13.04
C ASP A 18 24.95 1.86 13.52
N HIS A 19 25.26 0.90 12.66
CA HIS A 19 25.11 -0.54 12.88
C HIS A 19 26.46 -1.27 12.83
N ARG A 20 26.52 -2.46 13.45
CA ARG A 20 27.73 -3.30 13.42
C ARG A 20 27.56 -4.38 12.37
N ASP A 21 28.35 -4.32 11.31
CA ASP A 21 28.43 -5.38 10.31
C ASP A 21 29.60 -6.30 10.57
N GLU A 22 29.40 -7.58 10.31
CA GLU A 22 30.37 -8.64 10.49
C GLU A 22 30.37 -9.56 9.27
N ILE A 23 31.55 -9.90 8.75
CA ILE A 23 31.69 -11.00 7.78
C ILE A 23 31.76 -12.30 8.55
N ILE A 24 30.93 -13.24 8.15
CA ILE A 24 30.91 -14.60 8.69
C ILE A 24 31.22 -15.57 7.57
N SER A 25 32.23 -16.41 7.76
CA SER A 25 32.39 -17.62 6.96
C SER A 25 31.55 -18.74 7.59
N SER A 26 30.65 -19.31 6.80
CA SER A 26 29.87 -20.49 7.19
C SER A 26 30.30 -21.68 6.33
N SER A 27 30.52 -22.82 6.97
CA SER A 27 30.86 -24.08 6.29
C SER A 27 29.72 -25.07 6.50
N GLY A 28 29.12 -25.57 5.41
CA GLY A 28 28.05 -26.57 5.44
C GLY A 28 28.32 -27.72 4.49
N LEU A 29 27.64 -28.85 4.66
CA LEU A 29 27.70 -29.98 3.72
C LEU A 29 26.55 -29.86 2.72
N ASP A 30 26.83 -29.96 1.41
CA ASP A 30 25.78 -30.03 0.40
C ASP A 30 25.03 -31.38 0.43
N LEU A 31 23.97 -31.52 -0.37
CA LEU A 31 23.17 -32.75 -0.49
C LEU A 31 23.99 -33.97 -0.97
N GLN A 32 25.22 -33.78 -1.44
CA GLN A 32 26.16 -34.82 -1.84
C GLN A 32 27.30 -35.03 -0.82
N GLY A 33 27.26 -34.34 0.33
CA GLY A 33 28.26 -34.47 1.39
C GLY A 33 29.57 -33.71 1.13
N LYS A 34 29.62 -32.75 0.19
CA LYS A 34 30.80 -31.88 0.00
C LYS A 34 30.73 -30.67 0.92
N LEU A 35 31.86 -30.33 1.53
CA LEU A 35 32.01 -29.13 2.33
C LEU A 35 31.98 -27.90 1.40
N VAL A 36 30.89 -27.14 1.47
CA VAL A 36 30.72 -25.86 0.79
C VAL A 36 30.96 -24.77 1.83
N SER A 37 32.07 -24.04 1.69
CA SER A 37 32.29 -22.79 2.43
C SER A 37 31.64 -21.65 1.65
N THR A 38 30.73 -20.92 2.30
CA THR A 38 30.13 -19.71 1.73
C THR A 38 30.36 -18.56 2.69
N THR A 39 31.04 -17.52 2.20
CA THR A 39 31.21 -16.25 2.90
C THR A 39 29.95 -15.42 2.76
N VAL A 40 29.43 -14.93 3.88
CA VAL A 40 28.23 -14.10 3.93
C VAL A 40 28.52 -12.80 4.69
N ALA A 41 27.82 -11.73 4.31
CA ALA A 41 27.81 -10.49 5.07
C ALA A 41 26.61 -10.49 6.02
N VAL A 42 26.83 -10.18 7.29
CA VAL A 42 25.77 -10.13 8.30
C VAL A 42 25.68 -8.72 8.89
N LYS A 43 24.54 -8.06 8.67
CA LYS A 43 24.19 -6.77 9.26
C LYS A 43 23.46 -7.03 10.57
N ARG A 44 24.06 -6.64 11.70
CA ARG A 44 23.39 -6.72 13.02
C ARG A 44 22.75 -5.38 13.35
N LEU A 45 21.44 -5.41 13.56
CA LEU A 45 20.67 -4.24 13.97
C LEU A 45 20.76 -4.10 15.49
N THR A 46 21.55 -3.13 15.97
CA THR A 46 21.88 -2.95 17.38
C THR A 46 20.90 -2.05 18.15
N ASN A 47 19.89 -1.51 17.47
CA ASN A 47 18.94 -0.59 18.08
C ASN A 47 17.81 -1.36 18.80
N THR A 48 17.86 -1.38 20.13
CA THR A 48 16.83 -2.00 20.99
C THR A 48 15.47 -1.32 20.92
N LEU A 49 15.38 -0.14 20.28
CA LEU A 49 14.17 0.66 20.09
C LEU A 49 13.66 0.66 18.64
N MET A 50 14.23 -0.16 17.75
CA MET A 50 13.78 -0.23 16.36
C MET A 50 12.36 -0.81 16.29
N ASP A 51 11.44 -0.04 15.70
CA ASP A 51 10.05 -0.44 15.48
C ASP A 51 10.00 -1.79 14.74
N GLU A 52 9.15 -2.71 15.20
CA GLU A 52 8.92 -3.98 14.50
C GLU A 52 8.49 -3.72 13.06
N LYS A 53 7.74 -2.66 12.82
CA LYS A 53 7.29 -2.30 11.48
C LYS A 53 8.45 -1.89 10.56
N GLU A 54 9.46 -1.18 11.07
CA GLU A 54 10.63 -0.79 10.27
C GLU A 54 11.47 -2.00 9.86
N PHE A 55 11.69 -2.93 10.79
CA PHE A 55 12.39 -4.19 10.49
C PHE A 55 11.62 -5.05 9.49
N HIS A 56 10.31 -5.24 9.69
CA HIS A 56 9.48 -5.99 8.76
C HIS A 56 9.44 -5.32 7.38
N GLN A 57 9.43 -3.99 7.31
CA GLN A 57 9.44 -3.26 6.05
C GLN A 57 10.75 -3.46 5.26
N GLU A 58 11.92 -3.39 5.93
CA GLU A 58 13.22 -3.66 5.30
C GLU A 58 13.26 -5.11 4.77
N VAL A 59 12.82 -6.08 5.59
CA VAL A 59 12.76 -7.50 5.20
C VAL A 59 11.78 -7.73 4.04
N GLU A 60 10.58 -7.15 4.07
CA GLU A 60 9.58 -7.27 3.01
C GLU A 60 10.14 -6.76 1.68
N CYS A 61 10.77 -5.59 1.69
CA CYS A 61 11.39 -5.04 0.48
C CYS A 61 12.52 -5.91 -0.05
N LEU A 62 13.37 -6.46 0.84
CA LEU A 62 14.44 -7.38 0.47
C LEU A 62 13.93 -8.73 -0.07
N MET A 63 12.80 -9.24 0.43
CA MET A 63 12.22 -10.51 0.01
C MET A 63 11.54 -10.43 -1.36
N MET A 64 11.05 -9.26 -1.76
CA MET A 64 10.33 -9.07 -3.02
C MET A 64 11.23 -8.94 -4.26
N VAL A 65 12.53 -8.67 -4.10
CA VAL A 65 13.42 -8.35 -5.22
C VAL A 65 14.56 -9.33 -5.37
N LYS A 66 14.81 -9.71 -6.61
CA LYS A 66 15.96 -10.54 -6.98
C LYS A 66 16.47 -10.09 -8.34
N HIS A 67 17.61 -9.39 -8.31
CA HIS A 67 18.21 -8.82 -9.52
C HIS A 67 19.74 -8.85 -9.44
N LYS A 68 20.43 -8.92 -10.58
CA LYS A 68 21.91 -8.93 -10.65
C LYS A 68 22.55 -7.67 -10.04
N ASN A 69 21.84 -6.52 -10.11
CA ASN A 69 22.26 -5.22 -9.58
C ASN A 69 21.59 -4.83 -8.24
N ILE A 70 21.08 -5.79 -7.50
CA ILE A 70 20.58 -5.61 -6.13
C ILE A 70 21.31 -6.63 -5.26
N VAL A 71 21.71 -6.24 -4.04
CA VAL A 71 22.40 -7.17 -3.13
C VAL A 71 21.51 -8.36 -2.83
N ARG A 72 22.03 -9.58 -2.99
CA ARG A 72 21.26 -10.79 -2.77
C ARG A 72 21.04 -11.01 -1.28
N PHE A 73 19.80 -10.85 -0.84
CA PHE A 73 19.35 -11.22 0.49
C PHE A 73 19.28 -12.75 0.64
N LEU A 74 19.85 -13.28 1.71
CA LEU A 74 19.93 -14.72 2.00
C LEU A 74 18.93 -15.15 3.07
N GLY A 75 18.54 -14.23 3.95
CA GLY A 75 17.59 -14.47 5.03
C GLY A 75 17.85 -13.56 6.23
N TYR A 76 17.00 -13.69 7.24
CA TYR A 76 17.13 -12.94 8.48
C TYR A 76 17.01 -13.86 9.70
N CYS A 77 17.46 -13.36 10.85
CA CYS A 77 17.18 -13.91 12.17
C CYS A 77 16.50 -12.83 13.00
N ALA A 78 15.38 -13.17 13.65
CA ALA A 78 14.63 -12.28 14.52
C ALA A 78 14.25 -13.04 15.80
N ASN A 79 15.24 -13.26 16.68
CA ASN A 79 15.04 -14.02 17.91
C ASN A 79 14.93 -13.10 19.12
N ARG A 80 14.02 -13.43 20.04
CA ARG A 80 13.97 -12.84 21.39
C ARG A 80 14.68 -13.79 22.35
N GLN A 81 15.72 -13.31 23.02
CA GLN A 81 16.43 -14.07 24.04
C GLN A 81 16.54 -13.27 25.33
N GLY A 82 16.24 -13.92 26.45
CA GLY A 82 16.50 -13.37 27.78
C GLY A 82 18.01 -13.29 28.03
N SER A 83 18.52 -12.09 28.25
CA SER A 83 19.93 -11.82 28.59
C SER A 83 20.01 -11.24 29.99
N MET A 84 20.99 -11.68 30.78
CA MET A 84 21.29 -11.09 32.08
C MET A 84 22.11 -9.81 31.88
N GLU A 85 21.44 -8.65 31.93
CA GLU A 85 22.10 -7.36 31.82
C GLU A 85 22.38 -6.73 33.18
N ARG A 86 23.55 -6.11 33.33
CA ARG A 86 23.94 -5.39 34.54
C ARG A 86 23.50 -3.94 34.43
N ARG A 87 22.46 -3.53 35.16
CA ARG A 87 22.04 -2.12 35.29
C ARG A 87 22.07 -1.70 36.76
N HIS A 88 22.73 -0.58 37.05
CA HIS A 88 22.87 -0.03 38.41
C HIS A 88 23.25 -1.10 39.46
N GLU A 89 24.31 -1.86 39.18
CA GLU A 89 24.88 -2.89 40.07
C GLU A 89 23.97 -4.10 40.37
N LYS A 90 22.82 -4.23 39.70
CA LYS A 90 21.96 -5.42 39.77
C LYS A 90 21.90 -6.12 38.41
N PHE A 91 21.81 -7.45 38.44
CA PHE A 91 21.52 -8.25 37.26
C PHE A 91 20.02 -8.32 37.05
N ILE A 92 19.57 -7.96 35.86
CA ILE A 92 18.16 -8.08 35.44
C ILE A 92 18.08 -8.98 34.22
N MET A 93 17.03 -9.80 34.16
CA MET A 93 16.66 -10.52 32.94
C MET A 93 16.03 -9.49 31.99
N ALA A 94 16.67 -9.24 30.86
CA ALA A 94 16.20 -8.35 29.81
C ALA A 94 15.94 -9.15 28.53
N ASP A 95 14.78 -8.94 27.89
CA ASP A 95 14.52 -9.47 26.56
C ASP A 95 15.32 -8.70 25.52
N VAL A 96 16.38 -9.33 25.00
CA VAL A 96 17.21 -8.77 23.93
C VAL A 96 16.70 -9.30 22.61
N HIS A 97 16.33 -8.37 21.72
CA HIS A 97 15.98 -8.69 20.36
C HIS A 97 17.24 -8.79 19.52
N GLN A 98 17.57 -10.01 19.09
CA GLN A 98 18.65 -10.23 18.12
C GLN A 98 18.05 -10.20 16.71
N ARG A 99 18.31 -9.12 15.99
CA ARG A 99 17.92 -8.95 14.58
C ARG A 99 19.17 -8.94 13.71
N LEU A 100 19.27 -9.93 12.84
CA LEU A 100 20.38 -10.10 11.90
C LEU A 100 19.82 -10.20 10.48
N LEU A 101 20.44 -9.52 9.52
CA LEU A 101 20.15 -9.66 8.10
C LEU A 101 21.38 -10.25 7.40
N CYS A 102 21.18 -11.32 6.64
CA CYS A 102 22.25 -12.04 5.95
C CYS A 102 22.21 -11.76 4.45
N PHE A 103 23.35 -11.43 3.87
CA PHE A 103 23.52 -11.07 2.46
C PHE A 103 24.69 -11.82 1.83
N GLU A 104 24.72 -11.83 0.50
CA GLU A 104 25.95 -12.20 -0.21
C GLU A 104 27.09 -11.23 0.15
N TYR A 105 28.31 -11.76 0.22
CA TYR A 105 29.50 -10.97 0.45
C TYR A 105 29.99 -10.32 -0.84
N LEU A 106 30.31 -9.03 -0.80
CA LEU A 106 30.78 -8.24 -1.93
C LEU A 106 32.20 -7.69 -1.64
N PRO A 107 33.24 -8.21 -2.31
CA PRO A 107 34.63 -8.02 -1.88
C PRO A 107 35.21 -6.63 -2.18
N ASN A 108 34.64 -5.89 -3.13
CA ASN A 108 35.17 -4.59 -3.55
C ASN A 108 34.55 -3.41 -2.78
N GLY A 109 33.84 -3.68 -1.68
CA GLY A 109 33.31 -2.63 -0.80
C GLY A 109 32.22 -1.77 -1.47
N ASN A 110 32.16 -0.50 -1.07
CA ASN A 110 31.15 0.45 -1.54
C ASN A 110 31.69 1.43 -2.59
N LEU A 111 30.79 1.99 -3.40
CA LEU A 111 31.11 2.88 -4.50
C LEU A 111 31.68 4.23 -4.01
N TYR A 112 31.35 4.69 -2.80
CA TYR A 112 31.91 5.93 -2.25
C TYR A 112 33.43 5.83 -2.10
N GLU A 113 33.92 4.73 -1.54
CA GLU A 113 35.36 4.45 -1.42
C GLU A 113 36.01 4.29 -2.80
N TYR A 114 35.34 3.61 -3.72
CA TYR A 114 35.83 3.44 -5.10
C TYR A 114 36.00 4.77 -5.85
N ILE A 115 35.03 5.69 -5.77
CA ILE A 115 35.11 7.01 -6.42
C ILE A 115 36.16 7.91 -5.72
N SER A 116 36.32 7.76 -4.41
CA SER A 116 37.25 8.58 -3.61
C SER A 116 38.71 8.15 -3.75
N ASP A 117 38.96 6.91 -4.19
CA ASP A 117 40.31 6.37 -4.35
C ASP A 117 40.99 6.93 -5.62
N THR A 118 41.79 7.98 -5.43
CA THR A 118 42.58 8.62 -6.50
C THR A 118 43.76 7.77 -7.01
N SER A 119 44.07 6.63 -6.37
CA SER A 119 45.22 5.79 -6.73
C SER A 119 44.95 4.90 -7.96
N HIS A 120 43.67 4.65 -8.27
CA HIS A 120 43.23 3.95 -9.47
C HIS A 120 42.66 4.96 -10.46
N ARG A 121 43.17 5.02 -11.69
CA ARG A 121 42.47 5.72 -12.79
C ARG A 121 41.37 4.80 -13.30
N PRO A 122 40.08 5.08 -13.05
CA PRO A 122 39.02 4.20 -13.48
C PRO A 122 38.91 4.23 -15.01
N LYS A 123 38.71 3.08 -15.64
CA LYS A 123 38.40 3.04 -17.07
C LYS A 123 36.96 3.54 -17.26
N TRP A 124 36.73 4.34 -18.30
CA TRP A 124 35.38 4.80 -18.64
C TRP A 124 34.39 3.64 -18.78
N THR A 125 34.84 2.50 -19.31
CA THR A 125 34.03 1.28 -19.43
C THR A 125 33.45 0.82 -18.09
N ASP A 126 34.22 0.94 -17.01
CA ASP A 126 33.82 0.49 -15.68
C ASP A 126 32.81 1.49 -15.12
N HIS A 127 33.04 2.80 -15.27
CA HIS A 127 32.07 3.84 -14.91
C HIS A 127 30.74 3.69 -15.65
N PHE A 128 30.78 3.45 -16.96
CA PHE A 128 29.59 3.28 -17.76
C PHE A 128 28.80 2.03 -17.36
N GLN A 129 29.49 0.91 -17.09
CA GLN A 129 28.86 -0.31 -16.57
C GLN A 129 28.27 -0.11 -15.17
N ILE A 130 28.95 0.64 -14.30
CA ILE A 130 28.45 0.98 -12.96
C ILE A 130 27.18 1.83 -13.09
N ILE A 131 27.21 2.91 -13.88
CA ILE A 131 26.03 3.77 -14.09
C ILE A 131 24.86 2.95 -14.66
N THR A 132 25.12 2.13 -15.67
CA THR A 132 24.11 1.30 -16.32
C THR A 132 23.53 0.27 -15.35
N GLY A 133 24.37 -0.40 -14.56
CA GLY A 133 23.94 -1.37 -13.57
C GLY A 133 23.11 -0.74 -12.45
N ILE A 134 23.47 0.46 -11.97
CA ILE A 134 22.66 1.19 -10.98
C ILE A 134 21.28 1.54 -11.57
N CYS A 135 21.24 2.05 -12.81
CA CYS A 135 19.98 2.34 -13.51
C CYS A 135 19.09 1.09 -13.67
N GLN A 136 19.69 -0.05 -14.05
CA GLN A 136 18.99 -1.35 -14.17
C GLN A 136 18.46 -1.84 -12.82
N GLY A 137 19.27 -1.74 -11.76
CA GLY A 137 18.85 -2.09 -10.40
C GLY A 137 17.69 -1.22 -9.91
N LEU A 138 17.79 0.10 -10.10
CA LEU A 138 16.75 1.04 -9.68
C LEU A 138 15.45 0.86 -10.48
N HIS A 139 15.54 0.58 -11.78
CA HIS A 139 14.39 0.25 -12.59
C HIS A 139 13.66 -0.99 -12.07
N HIS A 140 14.41 -2.04 -11.71
CA HIS A 140 13.83 -3.24 -11.14
C HIS A 140 13.13 -2.96 -9.80
N LEU A 141 13.70 -2.13 -8.93
CA LEU A 141 13.04 -1.68 -7.70
C LEU A 141 11.72 -0.97 -8.01
N HIS A 142 11.73 -0.01 -8.93
CA HIS A 142 10.53 0.77 -9.28
C HIS A 142 9.46 -0.09 -9.96
N GLN A 143 9.82 -1.13 -10.73
CA GLN A 143 8.88 -2.12 -11.28
C GLN A 143 8.19 -2.96 -10.20
N HIS A 144 8.86 -3.20 -9.08
CA HIS A 144 8.30 -3.90 -7.91
C HIS A 144 7.68 -2.93 -6.90
N ASN A 145 7.44 -1.67 -7.32
CA ASN A 145 6.87 -0.61 -6.51
C ASN A 145 7.68 -0.29 -5.22
N ILE A 146 8.99 -0.45 -5.29
CA ILE A 146 9.91 -0.14 -4.19
C ILE A 146 10.61 1.19 -4.46
N VAL A 147 10.57 2.09 -3.48
CA VAL A 147 11.37 3.34 -3.49
C VAL A 147 12.46 3.21 -2.45
N HIS A 148 13.70 3.49 -2.85
CA HIS A 148 14.88 3.27 -2.02
C HIS A 148 15.03 4.30 -0.89
N LEU A 149 14.79 5.59 -1.21
CA LEU A 149 14.82 6.76 -0.32
C LEU A 149 16.18 7.15 0.30
N ASP A 150 17.17 6.26 0.30
CA ASP A 150 18.55 6.58 0.73
C ASP A 150 19.60 6.12 -0.29
N LEU A 151 19.34 6.36 -1.58
CA LEU A 151 20.30 6.02 -2.63
C LEU A 151 21.50 6.97 -2.55
N LYS A 152 22.69 6.40 -2.31
CA LYS A 152 23.98 7.11 -2.23
C LYS A 152 25.11 6.14 -2.58
N PRO A 153 26.32 6.61 -2.94
CA PRO A 153 27.43 5.73 -3.28
C PRO A 153 27.83 4.76 -2.16
N ALA A 154 27.66 5.14 -0.89
CA ALA A 154 27.92 4.25 0.24
C ALA A 154 26.95 3.04 0.33
N ASN A 155 25.77 3.17 -0.29
CA ASN A 155 24.74 2.13 -0.38
C ASN A 155 24.76 1.38 -1.73
N ILE A 156 25.78 1.60 -2.56
CA ILE A 156 26.05 0.82 -3.78
C ILE A 156 27.31 0.00 -3.55
N LEU A 157 27.16 -1.32 -3.49
CA LEU A 157 28.28 -2.25 -3.28
C LEU A 157 28.77 -2.82 -4.61
N LEU A 158 30.06 -3.18 -4.66
CA LEU A 158 30.69 -3.70 -5.87
C LEU A 158 31.08 -5.17 -5.67
N ASP A 159 30.62 -6.03 -6.59
CA ASP A 159 31.06 -7.43 -6.61
C ASP A 159 32.50 -7.57 -7.14
N ALA A 160 33.01 -8.80 -7.19
CA ALA A 160 34.38 -9.09 -7.66
C ALA A 160 34.67 -8.60 -9.09
N ASN A 161 33.64 -8.40 -9.92
CA ASN A 161 33.72 -7.95 -11.30
C ASN A 161 33.31 -6.47 -11.46
N LEU A 162 33.26 -5.70 -10.36
CA LEU A 162 32.79 -4.31 -10.31
C LEU A 162 31.33 -4.13 -10.76
N VAL A 163 30.52 -5.19 -10.73
CA VAL A 163 29.08 -5.06 -10.99
C VAL A 163 28.43 -4.38 -9.78
N PRO A 164 27.72 -3.25 -9.97
CA PRO A 164 27.11 -2.52 -8.87
C PRO A 164 25.87 -3.22 -8.36
N LYS A 165 25.69 -3.22 -7.05
CA LYS A 165 24.54 -3.78 -6.35
C LYS A 165 23.99 -2.78 -5.35
N ILE A 166 22.74 -2.38 -5.54
CA ILE A 166 22.02 -1.52 -4.61
C ILE A 166 21.79 -2.28 -3.30
N ALA A 167 22.15 -1.67 -2.18
CA ALA A 167 22.09 -2.23 -0.83
C ALA A 167 21.47 -1.24 0.16
N ASP A 168 21.22 -1.73 1.37
CA ASP A 168 20.68 -0.97 2.52
C ASP A 168 19.25 -0.42 2.33
N PHE A 169 18.29 -1.29 2.65
CA PHE A 169 16.86 -1.05 2.46
C PHE A 169 16.17 -0.50 3.72
N GLY A 170 16.93 -0.06 4.74
CA GLY A 170 16.37 0.37 6.03
C GLY A 170 15.39 1.55 5.94
N LEU A 171 15.58 2.43 4.95
CA LEU A 171 14.65 3.53 4.64
C LEU A 171 13.72 3.21 3.48
N SER A 172 13.90 2.08 2.79
CA SER A 172 13.10 1.73 1.63
C SER A 172 11.64 1.49 1.98
N ARG A 173 10.76 1.75 1.03
CA ARG A 173 9.32 1.58 1.18
C ARG A 173 8.75 0.84 -0.01
N CYS A 174 7.93 -0.16 0.32
CA CYS A 174 7.23 -0.98 -0.64
C CYS A 174 5.77 -0.54 -0.72
N PHE A 175 5.34 -0.12 -1.91
CA PHE A 175 4.00 0.43 -2.12
C PHE A 175 3.11 -0.61 -2.79
N LYS A 176 1.97 -0.94 -2.17
CA LYS A 176 0.97 -1.84 -2.78
C LYS A 176 0.11 -1.07 -3.78
N GLU A 177 -0.18 -1.66 -4.94
CA GLU A 177 -1.08 -1.07 -5.95
C GLU A 177 -2.44 -0.72 -5.28
N MET A 178 -2.91 0.52 -5.49
CA MET A 178 -4.08 1.17 -4.85
C MET A 178 -3.85 1.99 -3.57
N GLN A 179 -2.63 2.12 -3.07
CA GLN A 179 -2.32 3.10 -2.02
C GLN A 179 -1.99 4.48 -2.65
N SER A 180 -2.92 5.42 -2.60
CA SER A 180 -2.62 6.86 -2.74
C SER A 180 -1.93 7.41 -1.48
N ARG A 181 -1.13 6.58 -0.81
CA ARG A 181 -0.53 6.92 0.47
C ARG A 181 0.49 8.01 0.23
N VAL A 182 0.15 9.14 0.79
CA VAL A 182 1.12 10.09 1.30
C VAL A 182 1.95 9.35 2.34
N PHE A 183 3.27 9.34 2.17
CA PHE A 183 4.18 9.02 3.27
C PHE A 183 4.89 10.29 3.68
N THR A 184 5.09 10.45 4.98
CA THR A 184 5.96 11.51 5.52
C THR A 184 7.40 11.08 5.34
N GLY A 185 8.16 11.83 4.55
CA GLY A 185 9.60 11.66 4.46
C GLY A 185 10.25 11.90 5.81
N LYS A 186 10.79 10.85 6.43
CA LYS A 186 11.75 10.94 7.54
C LYS A 186 12.93 10.06 7.16
N GLY A 187 14.12 10.65 7.06
CA GLY A 187 15.34 9.97 6.62
C GLY A 187 15.89 10.49 5.29
N GLY A 188 16.97 9.89 4.80
CA GLY A 188 17.70 10.31 3.59
C GLY A 188 18.97 11.08 3.92
N THR A 189 19.99 10.91 3.07
CA THR A 189 21.32 11.48 3.29
C THR A 189 21.47 12.86 2.65
N ILE A 190 21.81 13.87 3.47
CA ILE A 190 22.05 15.25 3.02
C ILE A 190 23.06 15.27 1.86
N GLY A 191 22.69 15.96 0.78
CA GLY A 191 23.49 16.05 -0.45
C GLY A 191 23.05 15.09 -1.57
N TYR A 192 22.30 14.02 -1.26
CA TYR A 192 21.67 13.13 -2.24
C TYR A 192 20.14 13.22 -2.24
N THR A 193 19.55 13.74 -1.17
CA THR A 193 18.11 13.94 -1.05
C THR A 193 17.59 15.07 -1.95
N ALA A 194 16.47 14.83 -2.64
CA ALA A 194 15.80 15.81 -3.49
C ALA A 194 15.25 17.01 -2.69
N PRO A 195 15.22 18.23 -3.25
CA PRO A 195 14.82 19.44 -2.51
C PRO A 195 13.36 19.37 -2.02
N GLU A 196 12.44 18.84 -2.82
CA GLU A 196 11.03 18.73 -2.46
C GLU A 196 10.77 17.77 -1.30
N PHE A 197 11.73 16.92 -0.96
CA PHE A 197 11.65 16.03 0.18
C PHE A 197 11.60 16.79 1.52
N PHE A 198 12.18 18.00 1.56
CA PHE A 198 12.21 18.85 2.76
C PHE A 198 11.00 19.80 2.85
N ASP A 199 10.41 20.17 1.71
CA ASP A 199 9.32 21.16 1.63
C ASP A 199 7.91 20.53 1.64
N SER A 200 7.78 19.22 1.37
CA SER A 200 6.48 18.56 1.28
C SER A 200 6.16 17.77 2.55
N THR A 201 5.04 18.13 3.20
CA THR A 201 4.46 17.32 4.29
C THR A 201 3.88 16.00 3.77
N GLU A 202 3.64 15.93 2.47
CA GLU A 202 2.97 14.81 1.82
C GLU A 202 3.60 14.43 0.46
N ILE A 203 4.35 13.32 0.41
CA ILE A 203 4.88 12.80 -0.86
C ILE A 203 3.87 11.82 -1.43
N ARG A 204 3.17 12.24 -2.50
CA ARG A 204 2.28 11.35 -3.24
C ARG A 204 3.08 10.22 -3.88
N TYR A 205 2.50 9.02 -3.89
CA TYR A 205 3.05 7.83 -4.54
C TYR A 205 3.64 8.05 -5.95
N ARG A 206 2.98 8.83 -6.83
CA ARG A 206 3.51 9.09 -8.18
C ARG A 206 4.77 9.97 -8.20
N HIS A 207 5.02 10.70 -7.11
CA HIS A 207 6.14 11.63 -6.97
C HIS A 207 7.29 10.99 -6.17
N SER A 208 7.06 9.87 -5.48
CA SER A 208 8.06 9.21 -4.64
C SER A 208 9.22 8.62 -5.43
N TYR A 209 8.95 8.03 -6.60
CA TYR A 209 10.00 7.55 -7.51
C TYR A 209 10.94 8.66 -7.97
N ARG A 210 10.44 9.89 -8.09
CA ARG A 210 11.23 11.05 -8.54
C ARG A 210 12.29 11.46 -7.51
N LEU A 211 12.16 11.04 -6.25
CA LEU A 211 13.18 11.22 -5.22
C LEU A 211 14.42 10.39 -5.53
N ASP A 212 14.24 9.08 -5.78
CA ASP A 212 15.35 8.19 -6.14
C ASP A 212 16.00 8.62 -7.46
N ILE A 213 15.21 9.15 -8.41
CA ILE A 213 15.73 9.69 -9.67
C ILE A 213 16.67 10.88 -9.40
N TYR A 214 16.32 11.78 -8.47
CA TYR A 214 17.21 12.88 -8.10
C TYR A 214 18.52 12.35 -7.49
N SER A 215 18.43 11.42 -6.55
CA SER A 215 19.61 10.81 -5.93
C SER A 215 20.49 10.10 -6.97
N LEU A 216 19.88 9.37 -7.92
CA LEU A 216 20.58 8.78 -9.07
C LEU A 216 21.31 9.85 -9.89
N GLY A 217 20.67 11.00 -10.15
CA GLY A 217 21.28 12.10 -10.87
C GLY A 217 22.54 12.62 -10.18
N VAL A 218 22.47 12.84 -8.86
CA VAL A 218 23.63 13.26 -8.06
C VAL A 218 24.75 12.20 -8.11
N ILE A 219 24.42 10.92 -7.99
CA ILE A 219 25.39 9.81 -8.07
C ILE A 219 26.07 9.78 -9.43
N ILE A 220 25.32 9.90 -10.53
CA ILE A 220 25.89 9.92 -11.89
C ILE A 220 26.88 11.09 -12.01
N ILE A 221 26.51 12.30 -11.58
CA ILE A 221 27.42 13.45 -11.64
C ILE A 221 28.66 13.24 -10.75
N GLU A 222 28.50 12.63 -9.58
CA GLU A 222 29.63 12.31 -8.70
C GLU A 222 30.57 11.27 -9.31
N ILE A 223 30.06 10.23 -9.99
CA ILE A 223 30.88 9.27 -10.74
C ILE A 223 31.65 9.98 -11.87
N LEU A 224 31.00 10.91 -12.58
CA LEU A 224 31.61 11.61 -13.71
C LEU A 224 32.67 12.63 -13.30
N THR A 225 32.56 13.22 -12.11
CA THR A 225 33.35 14.42 -11.73
C THR A 225 34.12 14.29 -10.42
N GLY A 226 33.84 13.26 -9.61
CA GLY A 226 34.32 13.13 -8.24
C GLY A 226 33.73 14.14 -7.26
N LYS A 227 32.72 14.94 -7.67
CA LYS A 227 32.11 16.00 -6.86
C LYS A 227 30.58 15.96 -6.95
N LYS A 228 29.93 16.44 -5.89
CA LYS A 228 28.47 16.63 -5.84
C LYS A 228 28.13 18.04 -6.29
N GLY A 229 27.22 18.23 -7.25
CA GLY A 229 26.72 19.55 -7.66
C GLY A 229 26.47 19.72 -9.16
N TYR A 230 26.03 20.91 -9.59
CA TYR A 230 25.77 21.20 -11.00
C TYR A 230 27.08 21.45 -11.76
N HIS A 231 27.33 20.65 -12.80
CA HIS A 231 28.47 20.77 -13.69
C HIS A 231 27.99 20.78 -15.14
N ASP A 232 28.54 21.68 -15.93
CA ASP A 232 28.19 21.87 -17.35
C ASP A 232 28.57 20.63 -18.18
N VAL A 233 27.62 20.10 -18.97
CA VAL A 233 27.83 18.91 -19.82
C VAL A 233 29.07 19.05 -20.67
N ASP A 234 29.28 20.21 -21.29
CA ASP A 234 30.40 20.40 -22.21
C ASP A 234 31.74 20.41 -21.47
N LYS A 235 31.77 20.89 -20.22
CA LYS A 235 32.98 20.84 -19.37
C LYS A 235 33.28 19.41 -18.91
N VAL A 236 32.27 18.64 -18.56
CA VAL A 236 32.43 17.21 -18.19
C VAL A 236 32.96 16.44 -19.40
N VAL A 237 32.35 16.62 -20.56
CA VAL A 237 32.77 16.02 -21.82
C VAL A 237 34.20 16.44 -22.18
N GLU A 238 34.54 17.72 -22.12
CA GLU A 238 35.90 18.20 -22.42
C GLU A 238 36.95 17.56 -21.50
N SER A 239 36.65 17.44 -20.20
CA SER A 239 37.53 16.80 -19.23
C SER A 239 37.76 15.32 -19.58
N TRP A 240 36.70 14.57 -19.88
CA TRP A 240 36.81 13.16 -20.26
C TRP A 240 37.47 12.96 -21.62
N SER A 241 37.20 13.82 -22.61
CA SER A 241 37.87 13.79 -23.91
C SER A 241 39.39 13.96 -23.79
N LYS A 242 39.85 14.84 -22.88
CA LYS A 242 41.29 15.00 -22.59
C LYS A 242 41.89 13.78 -21.89
N MET A 243 41.11 13.08 -21.07
CA MET A 243 41.56 11.89 -20.34
C MET A 243 41.59 10.62 -21.20
N LEU A 244 40.73 10.52 -22.22
CA LEU A 244 40.51 9.28 -22.99
C LEU A 244 41.40 9.11 -24.23
N ASP A 245 42.10 10.16 -24.67
CA ASP A 245 42.93 10.21 -25.88
C ASP A 245 42.18 9.85 -27.20
N ILE A 246 42.35 10.68 -28.23
CA ILE A 246 41.32 11.00 -29.25
C ILE A 246 41.02 9.85 -30.26
N SER A 247 41.69 8.71 -30.18
CA SER A 247 41.56 7.63 -31.19
C SER A 247 40.54 6.54 -30.86
N GLN A 248 40.08 6.43 -29.60
CA GLN A 248 38.97 5.57 -29.17
C GLN A 248 37.72 6.38 -28.74
N SER A 249 37.74 7.69 -28.99
CA SER A 249 37.02 8.68 -28.18
C SER A 249 35.55 8.89 -28.54
N ASP A 250 35.12 8.79 -29.80
CA ASP A 250 33.80 9.36 -30.17
C ASP A 250 32.61 8.67 -29.48
N VAL A 251 32.63 7.34 -29.38
CA VAL A 251 31.54 6.58 -28.73
C VAL A 251 31.56 6.78 -27.22
N GLN A 252 32.74 6.75 -26.60
CA GLN A 252 32.89 6.91 -25.15
C GLN A 252 32.59 8.34 -24.71
N VAL A 253 33.04 9.33 -25.48
CA VAL A 253 32.73 10.75 -25.28
C VAL A 253 31.23 11.00 -25.41
N GLU A 254 30.57 10.36 -26.36
CA GLU A 254 29.11 10.45 -26.48
C GLU A 254 28.40 9.74 -25.33
N GLN A 255 28.89 8.60 -24.86
CA GLN A 255 28.39 7.95 -23.64
C GLN A 255 28.55 8.87 -22.42
N VAL A 256 29.69 9.56 -22.28
CA VAL A 256 29.92 10.56 -21.22
C VAL A 256 28.89 11.67 -21.33
N ARG A 257 28.67 12.21 -22.54
CA ARG A 257 27.67 13.26 -22.80
C ARG A 257 26.28 12.81 -22.38
N VAL A 258 25.85 11.63 -22.82
CA VAL A 258 24.54 11.07 -22.48
C VAL A 258 24.41 10.87 -20.96
N CYS A 259 25.43 10.33 -20.29
CA CYS A 259 25.42 10.18 -18.84
C CYS A 259 25.32 11.54 -18.13
N ALA A 260 26.06 12.55 -18.58
CA ALA A 260 26.01 13.90 -18.01
C ALA A 260 24.64 14.54 -18.21
N GLU A 261 24.05 14.44 -19.41
CA GLU A 261 22.70 14.94 -19.69
C GLU A 261 21.64 14.25 -18.84
N ILE A 262 21.72 12.92 -18.68
CA ILE A 262 20.84 12.15 -17.80
C ILE A 262 21.00 12.64 -16.36
N GLY A 263 22.24 12.74 -15.87
CA GLY A 263 22.55 13.21 -14.52
C GLY A 263 21.91 14.57 -14.23
N LEU A 264 22.11 15.55 -15.13
CA LEU A 264 21.54 16.89 -14.99
C LEU A 264 20.01 16.89 -15.03
N LYS A 265 19.40 16.16 -15.98
CA LYS A 265 17.94 16.08 -16.12
C LYS A 265 17.29 15.38 -14.92
N CYS A 266 17.97 14.40 -14.34
CA CYS A 266 17.56 13.74 -13.10
C CYS A 266 17.59 14.69 -11.90
N THR A 267 18.50 15.66 -11.87
CA THR A 267 18.62 16.68 -10.80
C THR A 267 17.74 17.93 -11.00
N ASP A 268 16.78 17.91 -11.96
CA ASP A 268 15.87 19.04 -12.18
C ASP A 268 15.11 19.38 -10.88
N PHE A 269 15.02 20.68 -10.56
CA PHE A 269 14.35 21.16 -9.36
C PHE A 269 12.87 20.76 -9.34
N ASN A 270 12.19 20.79 -10.50
CA ASN A 270 10.82 20.34 -10.62
C ASN A 270 10.77 18.80 -10.79
N PRO A 271 10.19 18.05 -9.84
CA PRO A 271 10.17 16.59 -9.89
C PRO A 271 9.49 16.06 -11.14
N ALA A 272 8.53 16.78 -11.72
CA ALA A 272 7.78 16.37 -12.91
C ALA A 272 8.64 16.34 -14.19
N ASN A 273 9.70 17.14 -14.25
CA ASN A 273 10.60 17.23 -15.41
C ASN A 273 11.62 16.08 -15.47
N ARG A 274 11.87 15.43 -14.33
CA ARG A 274 12.82 14.32 -14.23
C ARG A 274 12.33 13.12 -15.07
N PRO A 275 13.22 12.37 -15.73
CA PRO A 275 12.83 11.19 -16.50
C PRO A 275 12.41 10.03 -15.58
N ASP A 276 11.64 9.07 -16.11
CA ASP A 276 11.45 7.78 -15.44
C ASP A 276 12.58 6.80 -15.78
N THR A 277 12.72 5.73 -14.99
CA THR A 277 13.79 4.74 -15.16
C THR A 277 13.76 4.03 -16.52
N LYS A 278 12.58 3.87 -17.13
CA LYS A 278 12.44 3.24 -18.45
C LYS A 278 13.04 4.14 -19.54
N HIS A 279 12.78 5.44 -19.47
CA HIS A 279 13.37 6.42 -20.38
C HIS A 279 14.89 6.55 -20.19
N ILE A 280 15.38 6.47 -18.95
CA ILE A 280 16.83 6.47 -18.68
C ILE A 280 17.48 5.25 -19.32
N ILE A 281 16.93 4.05 -19.09
CA ILE A 281 17.47 2.81 -19.67
C ILE A 281 17.44 2.83 -21.19
N SER A 282 16.33 3.26 -21.82
CA SER A 282 16.28 3.31 -23.29
C SER A 282 17.35 4.23 -23.87
N ARG A 283 17.64 5.37 -23.22
CA ARG A 283 18.71 6.28 -23.66
C ARG A 283 20.11 5.69 -23.51
N LEU A 284 20.34 4.81 -22.54
CA LEU A 284 21.61 4.10 -22.35
C LEU A 284 21.73 2.92 -23.34
N ASP A 285 20.67 2.13 -23.52
CA ASP A 285 20.62 0.93 -24.36
C ASP A 285 20.70 1.23 -25.87
N GLU A 286 20.04 2.31 -26.33
CA GLU A 286 20.12 2.79 -27.72
C GLU A 286 21.58 3.04 -28.16
N ARG A 287 22.51 3.17 -27.22
CA ARG A 287 23.92 3.46 -27.45
C ARG A 287 24.85 2.32 -27.07
N GLU A 288 24.42 1.38 -26.23
CA GLU A 288 25.10 0.08 -26.05
C GLU A 288 25.05 -0.75 -27.35
N ILE A 289 23.93 -0.67 -28.10
CA ILE A 289 23.78 -1.31 -29.42
C ILE A 289 24.70 -0.67 -30.47
N VAL A 290 24.90 0.65 -30.45
CA VAL A 290 25.80 1.34 -31.39
C VAL A 290 27.26 0.94 -31.14
N ASP A 291 27.68 0.78 -29.89
CA ASP A 291 29.02 0.28 -29.52
C ASP A 291 29.23 -1.18 -29.95
N ILE A 292 28.22 -2.05 -29.77
CA ILE A 292 28.26 -3.44 -30.26
C ILE A 292 28.30 -3.49 -31.80
N CYS A 293 27.53 -2.65 -32.50
CA CYS A 293 27.54 -2.58 -33.96
C CYS A 293 28.87 -2.06 -34.52
N ILE A 294 29.52 -1.10 -33.86
CA ILE A 294 30.85 -0.58 -34.26
C ILE A 294 31.94 -1.60 -33.95
N LYS A 295 31.93 -2.23 -32.77
CA LYS A 295 32.87 -3.32 -32.43
C LYS A 295 32.73 -4.50 -33.37
N THR A 296 31.50 -4.88 -33.70
CA THR A 296 31.22 -5.97 -34.64
C THR A 296 31.66 -5.58 -36.06
N SER A 297 31.44 -4.34 -36.52
CA SER A 297 31.89 -3.90 -37.85
C SER A 297 33.41 -3.77 -37.97
N MET A 298 34.10 -3.39 -36.89
CA MET A 298 35.57 -3.38 -36.81
C MET A 298 36.17 -4.79 -36.77
N ILE A 299 35.58 -5.71 -36.01
CA ILE A 299 35.97 -7.14 -36.01
C ILE A 299 35.71 -7.77 -37.38
N THR A 300 34.61 -7.42 -38.04
CA THR A 300 34.28 -7.91 -39.39
C THR A 300 35.26 -7.35 -40.43
N SER A 301 35.66 -6.08 -40.32
CA SER A 301 36.68 -5.46 -41.19
C SER A 301 38.08 -6.05 -40.97
N GLN A 302 38.43 -6.42 -39.73
CA GLN A 302 39.69 -7.10 -39.42
C GLN A 302 39.68 -8.56 -39.90
N LYS A 303 38.55 -9.27 -39.76
CA LYS A 303 38.36 -10.62 -40.31
C LYS A 303 38.33 -10.63 -41.84
N VAL A 304 37.79 -9.60 -42.49
CA VAL A 304 37.81 -9.46 -43.97
C VAL A 304 39.22 -9.14 -44.46
N LYS A 305 39.99 -8.31 -43.76
CA LYS A 305 41.43 -8.10 -44.06
C LYS A 305 42.27 -9.36 -43.83
N ASN A 306 41.97 -10.14 -42.80
CA ASN A 306 42.69 -11.40 -42.52
C ASN A 306 42.25 -12.53 -43.49
N ALA A 307 40.96 -12.61 -43.85
CA ALA A 307 40.44 -13.59 -44.82
C ALA A 307 40.88 -13.29 -46.26
N SER A 308 41.21 -12.03 -46.57
CA SER A 308 41.83 -11.65 -47.85
C SER A 308 43.27 -12.16 -48.00
N ASN A 309 43.91 -12.59 -46.91
CA ASN A 309 45.28 -13.12 -46.89
C ASN A 309 45.36 -14.66 -46.81
N GLU A 310 44.24 -15.38 -46.66
CA GLU A 310 44.24 -16.84 -46.49
C GLU A 310 43.38 -17.61 -47.52
N LEU A 311 42.97 -16.99 -48.63
CA LEU A 311 42.29 -17.71 -49.71
C LEU A 311 43.26 -18.31 -50.73
N HIS A 312 44.11 -19.23 -50.28
CA HIS A 312 44.72 -20.27 -51.11
C HIS A 312 44.80 -21.57 -50.32
N LYS A 313 43.72 -22.37 -50.38
CA LYS A 313 43.70 -23.79 -50.81
C LYS A 313 42.46 -24.53 -50.28
N ASP A 314 41.79 -25.18 -51.22
CA ASP A 314 41.14 -26.50 -51.18
C ASP A 314 39.96 -26.80 -50.22
N THR A 315 38.80 -27.04 -50.86
CA THR A 315 37.66 -27.92 -50.50
C THR A 315 38.03 -29.43 -50.47
N PRO A 316 37.15 -30.42 -50.10
CA PRO A 316 35.80 -30.39 -49.48
C PRO A 316 35.48 -31.50 -48.41
N ASN A 317 34.22 -31.48 -47.92
CA ASN A 317 33.30 -32.60 -47.54
C ASN A 317 33.22 -33.15 -46.09
N ALA A 318 32.00 -33.08 -45.50
CA ALA A 318 31.08 -34.23 -45.25
C ALA A 318 30.22 -34.10 -43.95
N SER A 319 28.90 -34.09 -44.15
CA SER A 319 27.78 -34.74 -43.42
C SER A 319 27.79 -35.02 -41.90
N GLY A 320 26.65 -34.73 -41.25
CA GLY A 320 26.18 -35.43 -40.05
C GLY A 320 24.99 -34.78 -39.34
N GLU A 321 23.76 -35.14 -39.74
CA GLU A 321 22.52 -34.91 -38.97
C GLU A 321 22.33 -36.00 -37.90
N THR A 322 21.73 -35.64 -36.75
CA THR A 322 20.75 -36.50 -36.05
C THR A 322 19.74 -35.65 -35.26
N SER A 323 18.50 -36.13 -35.32
CA SER A 323 17.22 -35.54 -34.90
C SER A 323 16.88 -35.73 -33.41
N SER A 324 16.11 -34.81 -32.84
CA SER A 324 15.23 -35.07 -31.68
C SER A 324 13.81 -34.56 -31.94
N GLU A 325 12.83 -35.42 -31.69
CA GLU A 325 11.39 -35.27 -31.92
C GLU A 325 10.78 -34.17 -31.03
N ARG A 326 9.90 -33.33 -31.59
CA ARG A 326 9.09 -32.37 -30.83
C ARG A 326 7.64 -32.84 -30.75
N LEU A 327 7.09 -32.91 -29.53
CA LEU A 327 5.68 -33.16 -29.24
C LEU A 327 4.77 -32.04 -29.78
N ASN A 328 3.58 -32.44 -30.24
CA ASN A 328 2.64 -31.58 -30.98
C ASN A 328 1.66 -30.84 -30.03
N PRO A 329 1.62 -29.49 -29.98
CA PRO A 329 0.85 -28.72 -29.00
C PRO A 329 -0.68 -28.86 -29.09
N GLY A 330 -1.21 -29.31 -30.23
CA GLY A 330 -2.66 -29.39 -30.49
C GLY A 330 -3.37 -30.50 -29.72
N MET A 331 -2.70 -31.62 -29.43
CA MET A 331 -3.29 -32.73 -28.66
C MET A 331 -3.45 -32.37 -27.18
N LEU A 332 -2.44 -31.71 -26.60
CA LEU A 332 -2.42 -31.34 -25.17
C LEU A 332 -3.60 -30.42 -24.77
N LYS A 333 -4.05 -29.54 -25.68
CA LYS A 333 -5.16 -28.61 -25.43
C LYS A 333 -6.52 -29.32 -25.28
N ASN A 334 -6.75 -30.41 -26.00
CA ASN A 334 -8.02 -31.14 -25.93
C ASN A 334 -8.13 -31.99 -24.66
N ASP A 335 -7.04 -32.62 -24.24
CA ASP A 335 -7.00 -33.44 -23.02
C ASP A 335 -7.20 -32.60 -21.76
N ILE A 336 -6.61 -31.38 -21.72
CA ILE A 336 -6.80 -30.44 -20.61
C ILE A 336 -8.25 -29.93 -20.55
N MET A 337 -8.87 -29.60 -21.68
CA MET A 337 -10.28 -29.15 -21.71
C MET A 337 -11.25 -30.24 -21.25
N HIS A 338 -10.97 -31.51 -21.56
CA HIS A 338 -11.78 -32.63 -21.09
C HIS A 338 -11.64 -32.83 -19.56
N ALA A 339 -10.43 -32.69 -19.01
CA ALA A 339 -10.19 -32.76 -17.58
C ALA A 339 -10.92 -31.64 -16.80
N ILE A 340 -10.87 -30.38 -17.29
CA ILE A 340 -11.57 -29.25 -16.67
C ILE A 340 -13.10 -29.49 -16.66
N TRP A 341 -13.66 -30.04 -17.75
CA TRP A 341 -15.09 -30.35 -17.83
C TRP A 341 -15.51 -31.46 -16.86
N LEU A 342 -14.67 -32.47 -16.65
CA LEU A 342 -14.93 -33.53 -15.67
C LEU A 342 -14.92 -32.96 -14.24
N SER A 343 -13.95 -32.11 -13.88
CA SER A 343 -13.92 -31.44 -12.58
C SER A 343 -15.15 -30.55 -12.36
N TYR A 344 -15.60 -29.83 -13.41
CA TYR A 344 -16.79 -28.98 -13.33
C TYR A 344 -18.06 -29.80 -13.07
N LYS A 345 -18.17 -31.00 -13.65
CA LYS A 345 -19.32 -31.88 -13.42
C LYS A 345 -19.43 -32.38 -11.97
N GLN A 346 -18.32 -32.49 -11.26
CA GLN A 346 -18.29 -33.01 -9.88
C GLN A 346 -18.67 -31.97 -8.82
N LEU A 347 -18.61 -30.67 -9.13
CA LEU A 347 -18.95 -29.59 -8.20
C LEU A 347 -20.41 -29.65 -7.69
N ASN A 348 -20.62 -29.21 -6.45
CA ASN A 348 -21.96 -28.99 -5.89
C ASN A 348 -22.79 -28.02 -6.77
N PRO A 349 -24.12 -28.24 -6.94
CA PRO A 349 -25.02 -27.30 -7.60
C PRO A 349 -24.89 -25.83 -7.20
N ASP A 350 -24.67 -25.52 -5.93
CA ASP A 350 -24.54 -24.15 -5.41
C ASP A 350 -23.21 -23.52 -5.86
N ILE A 351 -22.09 -24.26 -5.75
CA ILE A 351 -20.76 -23.85 -6.24
C ILE A 351 -20.75 -23.71 -7.76
N LYS A 352 -21.47 -24.57 -8.49
CA LYS A 352 -21.67 -24.43 -9.94
C LYS A 352 -22.31 -23.10 -10.30
N ARG A 353 -23.23 -22.55 -9.48
CA ARG A 353 -23.81 -21.21 -9.73
C ARG A 353 -22.78 -20.12 -9.52
N CYS A 354 -21.96 -20.21 -8.47
CA CYS A 354 -20.85 -19.28 -8.22
C CYS A 354 -19.85 -19.24 -9.38
N VAL A 355 -19.42 -20.40 -9.88
CA VAL A 355 -18.48 -20.48 -11.03
C VAL A 355 -19.10 -19.97 -12.32
N LYS A 356 -20.38 -20.28 -12.59
CA LYS A 356 -21.09 -19.71 -13.75
C LYS A 356 -21.17 -18.19 -13.65
N TYR A 357 -21.41 -17.66 -12.44
CA TYR A 357 -21.46 -16.23 -12.20
C TYR A 357 -20.13 -15.54 -12.50
N CYS A 358 -19.01 -16.17 -12.18
CA CYS A 358 -17.67 -15.66 -12.52
C CYS A 358 -17.48 -15.39 -14.03
N ASN A 359 -18.27 -16.02 -14.91
CA ASN A 359 -18.22 -15.77 -16.35
C ASN A 359 -18.67 -14.34 -16.71
N ILE A 360 -19.33 -13.59 -15.83
CA ILE A 360 -19.66 -12.17 -16.11
C ILE A 360 -18.42 -11.30 -16.29
N PHE A 361 -17.29 -11.66 -15.67
CA PHE A 361 -16.07 -10.87 -15.71
C PHE A 361 -15.23 -11.19 -16.96
N PRO A 362 -14.53 -10.20 -17.54
CA PRO A 362 -13.64 -10.42 -18.68
C PRO A 362 -12.49 -11.38 -18.36
N LYS A 363 -11.92 -12.03 -19.38
CA LYS A 363 -10.73 -12.87 -19.20
C LYS A 363 -9.58 -12.08 -18.56
N ARG A 364 -8.83 -12.74 -17.67
CA ARG A 364 -7.70 -12.15 -16.91
C ARG A 364 -8.09 -10.98 -16.00
N SER A 365 -9.38 -10.84 -15.67
CA SER A 365 -9.81 -9.92 -14.62
C SER A 365 -9.27 -10.39 -13.27
N LYS A 366 -8.58 -9.48 -12.57
CA LYS A 366 -8.24 -9.68 -11.16
C LYS A 366 -9.43 -9.29 -10.32
N LEU A 367 -9.99 -10.26 -9.58
CA LEU A 367 -11.15 -10.07 -8.73
C LEU A 367 -10.71 -10.08 -7.27
N ASN A 368 -11.17 -9.11 -6.48
CA ASN A 368 -11.01 -9.15 -5.03
C ASN A 368 -11.92 -10.28 -4.49
N LYS A 369 -11.35 -11.14 -3.63
CA LYS A 369 -12.07 -12.28 -3.07
C LYS A 369 -13.28 -11.84 -2.23
N ASP A 370 -13.09 -10.88 -1.34
CA ASP A 370 -14.15 -10.43 -0.42
C ASP A 370 -15.30 -9.79 -1.20
N GLU A 371 -14.99 -9.03 -2.25
CA GLU A 371 -15.99 -8.48 -3.16
C GLU A 371 -16.76 -9.58 -3.90
N LEU A 372 -16.06 -10.62 -4.38
CA LEU A 372 -16.69 -11.75 -5.06
C LEU A 372 -17.60 -12.55 -4.11
N VAL A 373 -17.17 -12.76 -2.87
CA VAL A 373 -17.96 -13.39 -1.80
C VAL A 373 -19.22 -12.58 -1.52
N HIS A 374 -19.10 -11.26 -1.33
CA HIS A 374 -20.26 -10.39 -1.12
C HIS A 374 -21.23 -10.41 -2.31
N LEU A 375 -20.73 -10.47 -3.55
CA LEU A 375 -21.58 -10.61 -4.73
C LEU A 375 -22.33 -11.96 -4.74
N TRP A 376 -21.70 -13.07 -4.36
CA TRP A 376 -22.38 -14.36 -4.27
C TRP A 376 -23.45 -14.40 -3.18
N ILE A 377 -23.20 -13.77 -2.03
CA ILE A 377 -24.18 -13.61 -0.95
C ILE A 377 -25.36 -12.77 -1.43
N THR A 378 -25.09 -11.62 -2.06
CA THR A 378 -26.11 -10.71 -2.61
C THR A 378 -27.02 -11.40 -3.64
N GLN A 379 -26.43 -12.21 -4.52
CA GLN A 379 -27.18 -12.97 -5.52
C GLN A 379 -27.99 -14.13 -4.89
N GLY A 380 -27.72 -14.50 -3.64
CA GLY A 380 -28.36 -15.59 -2.93
C GLY A 380 -27.88 -16.96 -3.39
N PHE A 381 -26.61 -17.07 -3.81
CA PHE A 381 -26.01 -18.34 -4.20
C PHE A 381 -25.53 -19.16 -3.01
N ILE A 382 -25.28 -18.50 -1.89
CA ILE A 382 -24.85 -19.12 -0.64
C ILE A 382 -26.08 -19.63 0.12
N LYS A 383 -26.05 -20.90 0.52
CA LYS A 383 -27.09 -21.51 1.36
C LYS A 383 -26.48 -21.97 2.66
N THR A 384 -26.99 -21.44 3.76
CA THR A 384 -26.65 -21.91 5.11
C THR A 384 -27.56 -23.08 5.50
N SER A 385 -27.01 -24.03 6.24
CA SER A 385 -27.75 -25.20 6.71
C SER A 385 -28.52 -24.92 8.01
N CYS A 386 -28.13 -23.86 8.72
CA CYS A 386 -28.81 -23.35 9.91
C CYS A 386 -28.75 -21.81 10.01
N VAL A 387 -29.58 -21.22 10.86
CA VAL A 387 -29.75 -19.75 11.01
C VAL A 387 -28.55 -19.08 11.68
N THR A 388 -27.68 -19.86 12.34
CA THR A 388 -26.52 -19.37 13.11
C THR A 388 -25.20 -19.44 12.35
N GLU A 389 -25.18 -20.00 11.14
CA GLU A 389 -24.00 -20.03 10.28
C GLU A 389 -23.77 -18.67 9.61
N ASP A 390 -22.52 -18.20 9.67
CA ASP A 390 -22.08 -17.01 8.96
C ASP A 390 -22.04 -17.30 7.44
N MET A 391 -22.69 -16.44 6.63
CA MET A 391 -22.79 -16.64 5.19
C MET A 391 -21.43 -16.43 4.51
N GLU A 392 -20.61 -15.56 5.07
CA GLU A 392 -19.26 -15.25 4.63
C GLU A 392 -18.33 -16.46 4.80
N ASP A 393 -18.44 -17.18 5.92
CA ASP A 393 -17.66 -18.41 6.17
C ASP A 393 -18.03 -19.54 5.19
N VAL A 394 -19.34 -19.71 4.90
CA VAL A 394 -19.80 -20.71 3.91
C VAL A 394 -19.32 -20.34 2.51
N ALA A 395 -19.36 -19.05 2.16
CA ALA A 395 -18.87 -18.56 0.88
C ALA A 395 -17.36 -18.73 0.73
N GLU A 396 -16.58 -18.51 1.80
CA GLU A 396 -15.15 -18.76 1.84
C GLU A 396 -14.85 -20.26 1.57
N GLY A 397 -15.64 -21.16 2.17
CA GLY A 397 -15.55 -22.59 1.88
C GLY A 397 -15.72 -22.91 0.39
N TYR A 398 -16.64 -22.22 -0.30
CA TYR A 398 -16.82 -22.39 -1.75
C TYR A 398 -15.63 -21.86 -2.55
N VAL A 399 -15.01 -20.76 -2.13
CA VAL A 399 -13.77 -20.25 -2.74
C VAL A 399 -12.65 -21.28 -2.61
N GLN A 400 -12.45 -21.87 -1.43
CA GLN A 400 -11.40 -22.85 -1.18
C GLN A 400 -11.55 -24.12 -2.02
N GLU A 401 -12.79 -24.60 -2.22
CA GLU A 401 -13.06 -25.74 -3.10
C GLU A 401 -12.68 -25.42 -4.57
N LEU A 402 -12.98 -24.21 -5.03
CA LEU A 402 -12.65 -23.77 -6.38
C LEU A 402 -11.15 -23.54 -6.61
N VAL A 403 -10.45 -23.07 -5.59
CA VAL A 403 -8.98 -22.97 -5.59
C VAL A 403 -8.35 -24.36 -5.62
N SER A 404 -8.88 -25.29 -4.82
CA SER A 404 -8.44 -26.70 -4.80
C SER A 404 -8.63 -27.39 -6.15
N CYS A 405 -9.70 -27.05 -6.88
CA CYS A 405 -9.94 -27.52 -8.25
C CYS A 405 -9.10 -26.80 -9.32
N SER A 406 -8.25 -25.84 -8.94
CA SER A 406 -7.49 -24.96 -9.86
C SER A 406 -8.37 -24.16 -10.82
N PHE A 407 -9.64 -23.94 -10.47
CA PHE A 407 -10.59 -23.13 -11.24
C PHE A 407 -10.38 -21.63 -10.98
N LEU A 408 -9.97 -21.32 -9.75
CA LEU A 408 -9.57 -20.01 -9.29
C LEU A 408 -8.08 -20.06 -8.97
N GLN A 409 -7.31 -19.16 -9.56
CA GLN A 409 -5.89 -19.01 -9.28
C GLN A 409 -5.73 -17.87 -8.26
N PRO A 410 -5.41 -18.20 -6.99
CA PRO A 410 -5.12 -17.17 -6.00
C PRO A 410 -3.80 -16.49 -6.35
N GLU A 411 -3.77 -15.16 -6.27
CA GLU A 411 -2.52 -14.43 -6.17
C GLU A 411 -2.18 -14.37 -4.67
N GLU A 412 -1.18 -15.14 -4.25
CA GLU A 412 -0.82 -15.29 -2.83
C GLU A 412 -0.20 -14.00 -2.26
N ASP A 413 -0.80 -13.50 -1.18
CA ASP A 413 -0.20 -12.57 -0.21
C ASP A 413 -0.28 -13.29 1.16
N ASP A 414 0.75 -13.13 1.98
CA ASP A 414 1.29 -14.08 3.00
C ASP A 414 0.33 -14.72 4.06
N TYR A 415 -0.97 -14.37 4.13
CA TYR A 415 -1.91 -14.98 5.12
C TYR A 415 -3.38 -15.09 4.66
N SER A 416 -3.77 -14.65 3.46
CA SER A 416 -5.16 -14.80 2.96
C SER A 416 -5.25 -14.59 1.45
N ILE A 417 -6.13 -15.34 0.77
CA ILE A 417 -6.39 -15.15 -0.67
C ILE A 417 -7.09 -13.80 -0.85
N LYS A 418 -6.37 -12.76 -1.28
CA LYS A 418 -6.96 -11.42 -1.44
C LYS A 418 -7.48 -11.17 -2.86
N TYR A 419 -6.78 -11.70 -3.86
CA TYR A 419 -7.16 -11.58 -5.26
C TYR A 419 -7.16 -12.93 -5.95
N ILE A 420 -8.09 -13.08 -6.89
CA ILE A 420 -8.32 -14.31 -7.62
C ILE A 420 -8.41 -13.99 -9.11
N THR A 421 -7.80 -14.84 -9.91
CA THR A 421 -7.97 -14.86 -11.36
C THR A 421 -8.68 -16.14 -11.81
N ILE A 422 -9.57 -16.02 -12.79
CA ILE A 422 -10.26 -17.17 -13.37
C ILE A 422 -9.37 -17.72 -14.48
N LEU A 423 -9.18 -19.05 -14.51
CA LEU A 423 -8.38 -19.71 -15.55
C LEU A 423 -8.97 -19.44 -16.95
N ASP A 424 -8.15 -18.96 -17.89
CA ASP A 424 -8.58 -18.63 -19.27
C ASP A 424 -9.30 -19.82 -19.97
N LEU A 425 -8.85 -21.07 -19.72
CA LEU A 425 -9.45 -22.29 -20.25
C LEU A 425 -10.80 -22.65 -19.61
N LEU A 426 -11.02 -22.29 -18.33
CA LEU A 426 -12.30 -22.43 -17.67
C LEU A 426 -13.31 -21.44 -18.25
N HIS A 427 -12.86 -20.23 -18.56
CA HIS A 427 -13.68 -19.20 -19.21
C HIS A 427 -14.18 -19.68 -20.59
N ASP A 428 -13.30 -20.28 -21.40
CA ASP A 428 -13.67 -20.91 -22.68
C ASP A 428 -14.70 -22.05 -22.54
N LEU A 429 -14.64 -22.78 -21.42
CA LEU A 429 -15.61 -23.83 -21.11
C LEU A 429 -16.96 -23.22 -20.69
N LEU A 430 -16.93 -22.21 -19.81
CA LEU A 430 -18.13 -21.55 -19.28
C LEU A 430 -18.90 -20.82 -20.37
N ASP A 431 -18.24 -20.17 -21.33
CA ASP A 431 -18.90 -19.54 -22.48
C ASP A 431 -19.73 -20.56 -23.30
N LYS A 432 -19.38 -21.85 -23.28
CA LYS A 432 -20.18 -22.92 -23.91
C LYS A 432 -21.33 -23.46 -23.05
N ILE A 433 -21.28 -23.25 -21.73
CA ILE A 433 -22.22 -23.81 -20.74
C ILE A 433 -23.27 -22.80 -20.28
N VAL A 434 -22.87 -21.54 -20.15
CA VAL A 434 -23.57 -20.48 -19.43
C VAL A 434 -24.74 -19.87 -20.24
N GLY A 435 -24.77 -20.08 -21.56
CA GLY A 435 -25.92 -19.73 -22.41
C GLY A 435 -26.16 -18.22 -22.53
N ARG A 436 -27.39 -17.82 -22.86
CA ARG A 436 -27.80 -16.41 -23.10
C ARG A 436 -28.10 -15.61 -21.83
N ASP A 437 -28.07 -16.25 -20.66
CA ASP A 437 -28.34 -15.60 -19.37
C ASP A 437 -27.28 -14.53 -19.01
N TYR A 438 -26.09 -14.61 -19.62
CA TYR A 438 -24.94 -13.76 -19.35
C TYR A 438 -24.49 -13.07 -20.63
N PHE A 439 -24.25 -11.76 -20.57
CA PHE A 439 -23.80 -10.98 -21.73
C PHE A 439 -22.72 -10.00 -21.31
N ARG A 440 -21.68 -9.87 -22.13
CA ARG A 440 -20.56 -8.95 -21.90
C ARG A 440 -20.39 -8.03 -23.10
N ILE A 441 -20.24 -6.74 -22.83
CA ILE A 441 -19.88 -5.73 -23.82
C ILE A 441 -18.41 -5.36 -23.57
N GLU A 442 -17.52 -5.96 -24.35
CA GLU A 442 -16.06 -5.77 -24.29
C GLU A 442 -15.60 -4.97 -25.53
N ASN A 443 -14.76 -3.94 -25.36
CA ASN A 443 -14.21 -3.19 -26.49
C ASN A 443 -13.02 -3.94 -27.10
N ALA A 444 -13.18 -4.43 -28.33
CA ALA A 444 -12.11 -5.07 -29.09
C ALA A 444 -11.10 -4.03 -29.62
N ARG A 445 -10.16 -3.54 -28.78
CA ARG A 445 -8.98 -2.74 -29.17
C ARG A 445 -9.18 -1.74 -30.33
N SER A 446 -10.34 -1.08 -30.41
CA SER A 446 -10.64 -0.21 -31.54
C SER A 446 -10.20 1.21 -31.21
N GLN A 447 -9.22 1.65 -31.99
CA GLN A 447 -8.78 3.02 -32.14
C GLN A 447 -9.98 4.00 -32.14
N ARG A 448 -9.91 5.04 -31.30
CA ARG A 448 -10.70 6.29 -31.36
C ARG A 448 -12.21 6.13 -31.62
N GLY A 449 -13.00 6.16 -30.54
CA GLY A 449 -14.34 6.78 -30.58
C GLY A 449 -15.48 6.03 -31.30
N ILE A 450 -15.37 4.72 -31.53
CA ILE A 450 -16.49 3.94 -32.06
C ILE A 450 -17.38 3.47 -30.90
N VAL A 451 -18.59 4.03 -30.84
CA VAL A 451 -19.69 3.61 -29.95
C VAL A 451 -20.11 2.17 -30.28
N TRP A 452 -20.30 1.32 -29.26
CA TRP A 452 -20.83 -0.04 -29.43
C TRP A 452 -22.26 0.01 -29.98
N LYS A 453 -22.50 -0.61 -31.15
CA LYS A 453 -23.79 -0.59 -31.86
C LYS A 453 -24.57 -1.92 -31.82
N GLY A 454 -24.11 -2.90 -31.05
CA GLY A 454 -24.81 -4.19 -30.91
C GLY A 454 -26.15 -4.05 -30.18
N ASP A 455 -26.92 -5.13 -30.15
CA ASP A 455 -28.13 -5.24 -29.33
C ASP A 455 -27.89 -6.18 -28.14
N VAL A 456 -28.48 -5.82 -26.99
CA VAL A 456 -28.42 -6.64 -25.78
C VAL A 456 -29.60 -7.62 -25.81
N PRO A 457 -29.38 -8.93 -25.57
CA PRO A 457 -30.46 -9.91 -25.50
C PRO A 457 -31.50 -9.51 -24.44
N ARG A 458 -32.80 -9.56 -24.79
CA ARG A 458 -33.89 -9.15 -23.89
C ARG A 458 -34.06 -10.07 -22.68
N ASP A 459 -33.59 -11.30 -22.78
CA ASP A 459 -33.62 -12.35 -21.77
C ASP A 459 -32.37 -12.35 -20.86
N VAL A 460 -31.42 -11.42 -21.07
CA VAL A 460 -30.20 -11.36 -20.25
C VAL A 460 -30.53 -11.09 -18.78
N ARG A 461 -29.88 -11.84 -17.89
CA ARG A 461 -30.02 -11.69 -16.43
C ARG A 461 -28.78 -11.05 -15.81
N HIS A 462 -27.61 -11.25 -16.40
CA HIS A 462 -26.34 -10.78 -15.87
C HIS A 462 -25.54 -10.07 -16.98
N LEU A 463 -25.36 -8.76 -16.85
CA LEU A 463 -24.77 -7.90 -17.88
C LEU A 463 -23.49 -7.22 -17.37
N PHE A 464 -22.39 -7.37 -18.11
CA PHE A 464 -21.15 -6.63 -17.93
C PHE A 464 -20.95 -5.62 -19.06
N VAL A 465 -20.58 -4.38 -18.73
CA VAL A 465 -20.35 -3.32 -19.71
C VAL A 465 -19.01 -2.64 -19.45
N GLN A 466 -18.10 -2.70 -20.44
CA GLN A 466 -16.80 -2.05 -20.41
C GLN A 466 -16.81 -0.77 -21.26
N ASN A 467 -16.73 0.40 -20.61
CA ASN A 467 -16.96 1.73 -21.21
C ASN A 467 -18.35 1.87 -21.87
N TYR A 468 -19.13 2.86 -21.44
CA TYR A 468 -20.51 3.06 -21.92
C TYR A 468 -20.72 4.49 -22.42
N ASP A 469 -21.69 4.68 -23.31
CA ASP A 469 -22.30 5.98 -23.55
C ASP A 469 -23.65 6.07 -22.80
N GLY A 470 -24.09 7.29 -22.50
CA GLY A 470 -25.34 7.49 -21.76
C GLY A 470 -26.58 6.97 -22.49
N GLU A 471 -26.52 6.85 -23.82
CA GLU A 471 -27.63 6.38 -24.66
C GLU A 471 -27.81 4.85 -24.57
N LEU A 472 -26.73 4.08 -24.51
CA LEU A 472 -26.73 2.63 -24.30
C LEU A 472 -27.43 2.26 -22.98
N ILE A 473 -27.07 2.93 -21.88
CA ILE A 473 -27.69 2.67 -20.57
C ILE A 473 -29.16 3.04 -20.60
N THR A 474 -29.48 4.27 -21.02
CA THR A 474 -30.84 4.80 -20.90
C THR A 474 -31.85 4.18 -21.88
N LYS A 475 -31.44 3.81 -23.10
CA LYS A 475 -32.37 3.24 -24.10
C LYS A 475 -32.37 1.72 -24.18
N LYS A 476 -31.21 1.06 -24.01
CA LYS A 476 -31.09 -0.39 -24.23
C LYS A 476 -31.05 -1.20 -22.93
N ILE A 477 -30.40 -0.70 -21.88
CA ILE A 477 -30.25 -1.45 -20.61
C ILE A 477 -31.46 -1.25 -19.70
N LEU A 478 -31.98 -0.01 -19.59
CA LEU A 478 -33.20 0.25 -18.80
C LEU A 478 -34.46 -0.42 -19.37
N ALA A 479 -34.44 -0.87 -20.62
CA ALA A 479 -35.53 -1.60 -21.24
C ALA A 479 -35.51 -3.12 -20.95
N LEU A 480 -34.55 -3.61 -20.16
CA LEU A 480 -34.39 -5.04 -19.85
C LEU A 480 -35.20 -5.42 -18.61
N GLU A 481 -36.30 -6.15 -18.81
CA GLU A 481 -37.22 -6.57 -17.74
C GLU A 481 -36.68 -7.71 -16.86
N ASN A 482 -35.68 -8.47 -17.34
CA ASN A 482 -35.18 -9.68 -16.67
C ASN A 482 -33.80 -9.51 -16.00
N LEU A 483 -33.26 -8.28 -16.00
CA LEU A 483 -31.90 -8.01 -15.53
C LEU A 483 -31.81 -8.13 -13.99
N ARG A 484 -30.84 -8.91 -13.51
CA ARG A 484 -30.56 -9.16 -12.08
C ARG A 484 -29.22 -8.59 -11.61
N THR A 485 -28.27 -8.46 -12.51
CA THR A 485 -26.92 -7.95 -12.22
C THR A 485 -26.46 -7.06 -13.36
N LEU A 486 -26.00 -5.85 -13.02
CA LEU A 486 -25.33 -4.95 -13.96
C LEU A 486 -23.97 -4.55 -13.38
N ILE A 487 -22.90 -4.86 -14.09
CA ILE A 487 -21.53 -4.48 -13.73
C ILE A 487 -21.01 -3.52 -14.80
N ILE A 488 -20.61 -2.32 -14.39
CA ILE A 488 -20.10 -1.28 -15.29
C ILE A 488 -18.64 -1.02 -14.94
N TYR A 489 -17.74 -1.13 -15.92
CA TYR A 489 -16.30 -0.91 -15.75
C TYR A 489 -15.84 0.26 -16.63
N VAL A 490 -15.33 1.33 -16.03
CA VAL A 490 -14.86 2.54 -16.71
C VAL A 490 -13.33 2.62 -16.68
N VAL A 491 -12.71 2.91 -17.83
CA VAL A 491 -11.23 2.92 -17.97
C VAL A 491 -10.64 4.35 -17.87
N GLU A 492 -11.44 5.41 -17.99
CA GLU A 492 -10.96 6.80 -18.05
C GLU A 492 -11.55 7.69 -16.95
N LYS A 493 -10.67 8.37 -16.19
CA LYS A 493 -10.95 9.02 -14.91
C LYS A 493 -11.62 10.41 -14.96
N ASP A 494 -11.98 10.94 -16.14
CA ASP A 494 -12.36 12.35 -16.29
C ASP A 494 -13.57 12.61 -17.22
N THR A 495 -14.61 11.76 -17.21
CA THR A 495 -15.87 12.08 -17.93
C THR A 495 -17.01 12.49 -16.98
N PRO A 496 -17.65 13.68 -17.15
CA PRO A 496 -18.75 14.18 -16.30
C PRO A 496 -20.08 13.40 -16.40
N VAL A 497 -20.08 12.25 -17.06
CA VAL A 497 -21.29 11.52 -17.49
C VAL A 497 -21.85 10.62 -16.38
N GLU A 498 -21.07 10.35 -15.33
CA GLU A 498 -21.43 9.42 -14.24
C GLU A 498 -22.58 9.93 -13.36
N GLU A 499 -22.62 11.23 -13.03
CA GLU A 499 -23.63 11.77 -12.09
C GLU A 499 -25.03 11.76 -12.69
N LYS A 500 -25.18 12.17 -13.97
CA LYS A 500 -26.48 12.17 -14.68
C LYS A 500 -27.01 10.77 -14.97
N VAL A 501 -26.13 9.81 -15.21
CA VAL A 501 -26.53 8.42 -15.50
C VAL A 501 -26.99 7.73 -14.22
N ILE A 502 -26.25 7.89 -13.12
CA ILE A 502 -26.65 7.38 -11.81
C ILE A 502 -27.92 8.09 -11.33
N GLU A 503 -28.01 9.41 -11.52
CA GLU A 503 -29.21 10.21 -11.25
C GLU A 503 -30.40 9.71 -12.09
N SER A 504 -30.20 9.40 -13.37
CA SER A 504 -31.25 8.85 -14.24
C SER A 504 -31.70 7.45 -13.80
N ILE A 505 -30.76 6.58 -13.40
CA ILE A 505 -31.06 5.25 -12.81
C ILE A 505 -31.84 5.43 -11.52
N CYS A 506 -31.42 6.32 -10.62
CA CYS A 506 -32.08 6.58 -9.33
C CYS A 506 -33.44 7.30 -9.46
N ASN A 507 -33.61 8.14 -10.48
CA ASN A 507 -34.84 8.89 -10.73
C ASN A 507 -35.90 8.08 -11.48
N SER A 508 -35.51 7.03 -12.22
CA SER A 508 -36.46 6.13 -12.92
C SER A 508 -37.13 5.10 -11.99
N LEU A 509 -36.64 4.97 -10.75
CA LEU A 509 -37.12 4.04 -9.71
C LEU A 509 -38.60 4.14 -9.30
N PRO A 510 -39.31 5.30 -9.37
CA PRO A 510 -40.72 5.35 -8.96
C PRO A 510 -41.67 4.55 -9.87
N GLN A 511 -41.28 4.23 -11.10
CA GLN A 511 -42.16 3.53 -12.05
C GLN A 511 -42.14 2.01 -11.91
N LEU A 512 -41.28 1.47 -11.04
CA LEU A 512 -40.97 0.04 -11.00
C LEU A 512 -41.39 -0.65 -9.67
N ARG A 513 -42.10 0.07 -8.80
CA ARG A 513 -42.51 -0.34 -7.44
C ARG A 513 -43.29 -1.66 -7.30
N ASP A 514 -43.73 -2.29 -8.39
CA ASP A 514 -44.58 -3.48 -8.35
C ASP A 514 -43.86 -4.79 -8.74
N THR A 515 -42.53 -4.78 -8.94
CA THR A 515 -41.76 -5.99 -9.26
C THR A 515 -40.63 -6.29 -8.26
N PRO A 516 -40.54 -7.52 -7.70
CA PRO A 516 -39.58 -7.87 -6.63
C PRO A 516 -38.11 -7.97 -7.08
N VAL A 517 -37.76 -7.47 -8.27
CA VAL A 517 -36.51 -7.77 -8.99
C VAL A 517 -35.46 -6.66 -8.87
N GLU A 518 -35.80 -5.46 -8.40
CA GLU A 518 -34.93 -4.28 -8.56
C GLU A 518 -33.96 -3.98 -7.43
N GLU A 519 -34.21 -4.47 -6.21
CA GLU A 519 -33.36 -4.14 -5.04
C GLU A 519 -31.96 -4.79 -5.17
N LYS A 520 -31.89 -6.01 -5.72
CA LYS A 520 -30.64 -6.76 -5.92
C LYS A 520 -29.75 -6.21 -7.04
N VAL A 521 -30.36 -5.60 -8.07
CA VAL A 521 -29.61 -4.99 -9.19
C VAL A 521 -28.83 -3.78 -8.69
N ILE A 522 -29.46 -2.95 -7.86
CA ILE A 522 -28.85 -1.74 -7.28
C ILE A 522 -27.80 -2.11 -6.23
N GLU A 523 -28.09 -3.08 -5.37
CA GLU A 523 -27.12 -3.64 -4.43
C GLU A 523 -25.87 -4.16 -5.16
N SER A 524 -26.05 -4.88 -6.28
CA SER A 524 -24.95 -5.32 -7.13
C SER A 524 -24.19 -4.16 -7.78
N ILE A 525 -24.85 -3.10 -8.25
CA ILE A 525 -24.18 -1.92 -8.85
C ILE A 525 -23.36 -1.18 -7.79
N CYS A 526 -23.93 -0.93 -6.61
CA CYS A 526 -23.23 -0.26 -5.51
C CYS A 526 -22.06 -1.11 -4.97
N ASN A 527 -22.20 -2.43 -4.93
CA ASN A 527 -21.17 -3.35 -4.43
C ASN A 527 -20.10 -3.70 -5.48
N SER A 528 -20.40 -3.61 -6.79
CA SER A 528 -19.45 -3.94 -7.88
C SER A 528 -18.56 -2.78 -8.31
N LEU A 529 -18.61 -1.62 -7.63
CA LEU A 529 -17.88 -0.41 -8.00
C LEU A 529 -16.86 0.05 -6.92
N PRO A 530 -15.80 -0.73 -6.61
CA PRO A 530 -14.74 -0.31 -5.67
C PRO A 530 -13.87 0.86 -6.19
N GLN A 531 -13.88 1.07 -7.51
CA GLN A 531 -13.09 2.10 -8.21
C GLN A 531 -13.67 3.51 -8.05
N LEU A 532 -14.95 3.62 -7.64
CA LEU A 532 -15.66 4.88 -7.49
C LEU A 532 -15.62 5.38 -6.05
N ARG A 533 -14.41 5.72 -5.57
CA ARG A 533 -14.17 6.36 -4.26
C ARG A 533 -14.81 7.77 -4.10
N SER A 534 -15.70 8.15 -5.02
CA SER A 534 -16.30 9.48 -5.15
C SER A 534 -17.74 9.46 -5.68
N VAL A 535 -18.38 8.31 -5.89
CA VAL A 535 -19.76 8.33 -6.42
C VAL A 535 -20.72 8.85 -5.36
N LYS A 536 -21.30 9.99 -5.72
CA LYS A 536 -22.29 10.70 -4.95
C LYS A 536 -23.64 10.11 -5.38
N CYS A 537 -24.24 9.28 -4.53
CA CYS A 537 -25.56 8.70 -4.80
C CYS A 537 -26.62 9.55 -4.08
N PRO A 538 -27.37 10.40 -4.80
CA PRO A 538 -28.48 11.12 -4.19
C PRO A 538 -29.62 10.15 -3.87
N ASN A 539 -30.32 10.39 -2.77
CA ASN A 539 -31.48 9.62 -2.33
C ASN A 539 -31.19 8.18 -1.90
N ILE A 540 -29.99 7.92 -1.36
CA ILE A 540 -29.59 6.58 -0.90
C ILE A 540 -30.52 5.98 0.16
N GLY A 541 -31.28 6.81 0.89
CA GLY A 541 -32.26 6.35 1.88
C GLY A 541 -33.43 5.56 1.30
N ARG A 542 -33.58 5.53 -0.03
CA ARG A 542 -34.55 4.66 -0.70
C ARG A 542 -34.11 3.19 -0.71
N LEU A 543 -32.82 2.90 -0.47
CA LEU A 543 -32.24 1.56 -0.52
C LEU A 543 -32.32 0.86 0.85
N ILE A 544 -33.53 0.63 1.36
CA ILE A 544 -33.74 0.19 2.76
C ILE A 544 -33.13 -1.18 3.11
N SER A 545 -32.90 -2.06 2.13
CA SER A 545 -32.22 -3.34 2.38
C SER A 545 -30.69 -3.27 2.33
N LEU A 546 -30.12 -2.09 2.09
CA LEU A 546 -28.68 -1.92 1.95
C LEU A 546 -27.94 -2.34 3.24
N GLN A 547 -26.99 -3.26 3.09
CA GLN A 547 -26.19 -3.78 4.20
C GLN A 547 -24.83 -3.07 4.33
N ALA A 548 -24.29 -2.52 3.24
CA ALA A 548 -23.05 -1.76 3.24
C ALA A 548 -23.13 -0.56 2.29
N LEU A 549 -22.49 0.54 2.66
CA LEU A 549 -22.35 1.71 1.77
C LEU A 549 -21.07 1.61 0.94
N PRO A 550 -21.03 2.15 -0.28
CA PRO A 550 -19.79 2.31 -1.03
C PRO A 550 -18.73 3.05 -0.21
N CYS A 551 -17.55 2.44 -0.04
CA CYS A 551 -16.45 2.96 0.79
C CYS A 551 -16.82 3.25 2.26
N ASN A 552 -17.91 2.68 2.75
CA ASN A 552 -18.41 2.80 4.12
C ASN A 552 -18.59 4.27 4.57
N THR A 553 -18.77 5.20 3.61
CA THR A 553 -18.75 6.64 3.86
C THR A 553 -20.01 7.31 3.30
N PHE A 554 -20.74 8.01 4.16
CA PHE A 554 -21.82 8.91 3.79
C PHE A 554 -21.40 10.37 3.97
N THR A 555 -21.59 11.21 2.96
CA THR A 555 -21.23 12.64 3.03
C THR A 555 -22.49 13.50 2.99
N VAL A 556 -22.80 14.18 4.09
CA VAL A 556 -23.90 15.12 4.19
C VAL A 556 -23.57 16.39 3.41
N ARG A 557 -24.52 16.89 2.62
CA ARG A 557 -24.39 18.15 1.87
C ARG A 557 -25.68 18.94 1.89
N ASN A 558 -25.58 20.24 1.67
CA ASN A 558 -26.74 21.12 1.46
C ASN A 558 -27.28 21.02 0.02
N VAL A 559 -27.53 19.79 -0.44
CA VAL A 559 -28.07 19.45 -1.77
C VAL A 559 -29.11 18.35 -1.58
N GLN A 560 -30.24 18.45 -2.27
CA GLN A 560 -31.31 17.45 -2.19
C GLN A 560 -30.79 16.04 -2.52
N GLY A 561 -31.18 15.06 -1.72
CA GLY A 561 -30.72 13.66 -1.84
C GLY A 561 -29.44 13.35 -1.06
N TYR A 562 -28.79 14.33 -0.44
CA TYR A 562 -27.59 14.15 0.39
C TYR A 562 -27.81 14.57 1.84
N GLU A 563 -29.06 14.80 2.23
CA GLU A 563 -29.39 15.20 3.59
C GLU A 563 -29.19 14.02 4.56
N ILE A 564 -29.00 14.30 5.84
CA ILE A 564 -28.71 13.23 6.81
C ILE A 564 -29.89 12.24 6.99
N LYS A 565 -31.11 12.68 6.68
CA LYS A 565 -32.33 11.86 6.65
C LYS A 565 -32.26 10.66 5.71
N GLN A 566 -31.34 10.66 4.75
CA GLN A 566 -31.11 9.51 3.87
C GLN A 566 -30.62 8.28 4.66
N LEU A 567 -30.12 8.44 5.88
CA LEU A 567 -29.76 7.30 6.74
C LEU A 567 -30.95 6.73 7.51
N ARG A 568 -32.11 7.38 7.53
CA ARG A 568 -33.25 7.08 8.43
C ARG A 568 -33.67 5.61 8.44
N ASP A 569 -33.88 5.07 7.24
CA ASP A 569 -34.48 3.74 7.04
C ASP A 569 -33.44 2.65 6.70
N LEU A 570 -32.15 3.02 6.65
CA LEU A 570 -31.04 2.11 6.36
C LEU A 570 -30.64 1.29 7.60
N ASN A 571 -31.59 0.53 8.14
CA ASN A 571 -31.43 -0.20 9.40
C ASN A 571 -30.67 -1.53 9.26
N LYS A 572 -30.51 -2.03 8.03
CA LYS A 572 -29.77 -3.27 7.75
C LYS A 572 -28.25 -3.07 7.63
N LEU A 573 -27.76 -1.82 7.69
CA LEU A 573 -26.34 -1.50 7.60
C LEU A 573 -25.52 -2.24 8.67
N CYS A 574 -24.46 -2.91 8.23
CA CYS A 574 -23.54 -3.68 9.06
C CYS A 574 -22.11 -3.17 8.97
N GLY A 575 -21.27 -3.55 9.95
CA GLY A 575 -19.85 -3.23 9.94
C GLY A 575 -19.55 -1.81 10.38
N ASN A 576 -18.86 -1.04 9.54
CA ASN A 576 -18.41 0.32 9.84
C ASN A 576 -19.11 1.39 8.99
N LEU A 577 -19.32 2.57 9.57
CA LEU A 577 -19.94 3.73 8.92
C LEU A 577 -19.15 5.00 9.24
N VAL A 578 -18.83 5.78 8.21
CA VAL A 578 -18.20 7.10 8.30
C VAL A 578 -19.21 8.15 7.85
N ILE A 579 -19.54 9.13 8.69
CA ILE A 579 -20.41 10.25 8.36
C ILE A 579 -19.57 11.52 8.29
N ASN A 580 -19.42 12.06 7.08
CA ASN A 580 -18.70 13.31 6.80
C ASN A 580 -19.67 14.46 6.55
N GLY A 581 -19.17 15.69 6.68
CA GLY A 581 -19.89 16.89 6.24
C GLY A 581 -20.99 17.35 7.19
N LEU A 582 -20.86 17.02 8.49
CA LEU A 582 -21.86 17.32 9.51
C LEU A 582 -22.03 18.82 9.77
N GLU A 583 -21.10 19.66 9.32
CA GLU A 583 -21.27 21.12 9.33
C GLU A 583 -22.44 21.61 8.46
N ASN A 584 -23.02 20.73 7.63
CA ASN A 584 -24.19 21.04 6.80
C ASN A 584 -25.54 20.68 7.47
N VAL A 585 -25.52 20.08 8.68
CA VAL A 585 -26.73 19.75 9.44
C VAL A 585 -27.12 20.95 10.33
N LYS A 586 -28.39 21.33 10.31
CA LYS A 586 -28.86 22.62 10.89
C LYS A 586 -29.18 22.57 12.39
N GLY A 587 -29.29 21.38 12.99
CA GLY A 587 -29.61 21.25 14.41
C GLY A 587 -29.98 19.83 14.82
N LYS A 588 -30.44 19.70 16.07
CA LYS A 588 -30.75 18.41 16.71
C LYS A 588 -31.81 17.60 15.97
N GLU A 589 -32.90 18.24 15.56
CA GLU A 589 -34.03 17.58 14.88
C GLU A 589 -33.60 16.94 13.56
N GLU A 590 -32.79 17.64 12.76
CA GLU A 590 -32.28 17.09 11.50
C GLU A 590 -31.31 15.93 11.76
N ALA A 591 -30.44 16.04 12.77
CA ALA A 591 -29.55 14.96 13.16
C ALA A 591 -30.29 13.69 13.62
N LEU A 592 -31.41 13.83 14.34
CA LEU A 592 -32.26 12.71 14.76
C LEU A 592 -32.82 11.92 13.58
N GLU A 593 -33.03 12.57 12.43
CA GLU A 593 -33.53 11.89 11.23
C GLU A 593 -32.57 10.82 10.70
N SER A 594 -31.29 10.84 11.10
CA SER A 594 -30.32 9.79 10.77
C SER A 594 -30.64 8.44 11.41
N ASN A 595 -31.39 8.43 12.52
CA ASN A 595 -31.82 7.24 13.25
C ASN A 595 -30.69 6.21 13.49
N LEU A 596 -29.52 6.66 13.98
CA LEU A 596 -28.38 5.75 14.23
C LEU A 596 -28.70 4.71 15.32
N ALA A 597 -29.56 5.08 16.28
CA ALA A 597 -30.06 4.19 17.32
C ALA A 597 -30.90 3.01 16.81
N ALA A 598 -31.26 2.93 15.52
CA ALA A 598 -31.91 1.77 14.93
C ALA A 598 -30.94 0.82 14.20
N LYS A 599 -29.68 1.21 14.00
CA LYS A 599 -28.67 0.48 13.20
C LYS A 599 -27.92 -0.55 14.05
N LYS A 600 -28.63 -1.61 14.46
CA LYS A 600 -28.16 -2.61 15.44
C LYS A 600 -26.93 -3.42 14.98
N ARG A 601 -26.71 -3.55 13.67
CA ARG A 601 -25.61 -4.35 13.09
C ARG A 601 -24.32 -3.55 12.91
N LEU A 602 -24.32 -2.26 13.26
CA LEU A 602 -23.15 -1.39 13.13
C LEU A 602 -22.21 -1.57 14.33
N LYS A 603 -20.93 -1.82 14.04
CA LYS A 603 -19.87 -2.06 15.03
C LYS A 603 -18.91 -0.88 15.19
N GLU A 604 -18.65 -0.13 14.12
CA GLU A 604 -17.78 1.05 14.14
C GLU A 604 -18.46 2.27 13.51
N LEU A 605 -18.36 3.42 14.17
CA LEU A 605 -18.90 4.69 13.70
C LEU A 605 -17.83 5.79 13.77
N THR A 606 -17.61 6.47 12.64
CA THR A 606 -16.79 7.68 12.57
C THR A 606 -17.67 8.88 12.23
N ILE A 607 -17.60 9.92 13.06
CA ILE A 607 -18.36 11.16 12.94
C ILE A 607 -17.37 12.30 12.66
N ARG A 608 -17.48 12.97 11.52
CA ARG A 608 -16.48 13.94 11.04
C ARG A 608 -17.08 15.27 10.59
N TRP A 609 -16.57 16.35 11.17
CA TRP A 609 -16.72 17.73 10.66
C TRP A 609 -15.52 18.13 9.78
N THR A 610 -15.68 19.16 8.94
CA THR A 610 -14.56 19.66 8.12
C THR A 610 -13.50 20.45 8.91
N ASP A 611 -12.23 20.31 8.52
CA ASP A 611 -11.06 21.04 9.05
C ASP A 611 -10.99 22.54 8.65
N GLY A 612 -12.07 23.10 8.07
CA GLY A 612 -12.04 24.44 7.47
C GLY A 612 -11.82 25.58 8.47
N SER A 613 -11.03 26.58 8.07
CA SER A 613 -10.80 27.85 8.78
C SER A 613 -12.05 28.76 8.82
N ALA A 614 -13.05 28.50 7.98
CA ALA A 614 -14.35 29.16 8.01
C ALA A 614 -15.38 28.27 8.73
N ARG A 615 -15.79 28.67 9.95
CA ARG A 615 -16.92 28.02 10.65
C ARG A 615 -18.18 28.19 9.81
N ARG A 616 -18.69 27.09 9.23
CA ARG A 616 -19.98 27.09 8.52
C ARG A 616 -21.18 27.04 9.47
N CYS A 617 -20.97 26.60 10.72
CA CYS A 617 -22.00 26.43 11.73
C CYS A 617 -21.52 26.93 13.10
N SER A 618 -22.43 27.28 14.01
CA SER A 618 -22.07 27.74 15.36
C SER A 618 -21.75 26.56 16.30
N PRO A 619 -20.92 26.74 17.33
CA PRO A 619 -20.65 25.71 18.34
C PRO A 619 -21.90 25.15 19.03
N GLU A 620 -22.95 25.95 19.17
CA GLU A 620 -24.23 25.53 19.75
C GLU A 620 -24.93 24.52 18.86
N VAL A 621 -24.93 24.77 17.54
CA VAL A 621 -25.55 23.87 16.57
C VAL A 621 -24.75 22.59 16.44
N GLU A 622 -23.42 22.64 16.39
CA GLU A 622 -22.60 21.41 16.39
C GLU A 622 -22.90 20.53 17.60
N ALA A 623 -23.08 21.14 18.78
CA ALA A 623 -23.44 20.41 19.99
C ALA A 623 -24.85 19.81 19.95
N GLU A 624 -25.81 20.52 19.35
CA GLU A 624 -27.15 19.98 19.08
C GLU A 624 -27.13 18.81 18.10
N VAL A 625 -26.33 18.91 17.03
CA VAL A 625 -26.16 17.86 16.03
C VAL A 625 -25.57 16.61 16.66
N LEU A 626 -24.47 16.72 17.40
CA LEU A 626 -23.86 15.56 18.06
C LEU A 626 -24.80 14.93 19.10
N ALA A 627 -25.58 15.74 19.82
CA ALA A 627 -26.60 15.23 20.73
C ALA A 627 -27.74 14.49 20.01
N GLY A 628 -28.12 14.91 18.80
CA GLY A 628 -29.17 14.27 17.99
C GLY A 628 -28.75 12.99 17.28
N LEU A 629 -27.46 12.83 16.95
CA LEU A 629 -26.97 11.64 16.23
C LEU A 629 -27.11 10.34 17.02
N CYS A 630 -26.88 10.38 18.34
CA CYS A 630 -27.11 9.30 19.31
C CYS A 630 -26.85 7.87 18.76
N PRO A 631 -25.61 7.35 18.88
CA PRO A 631 -25.27 6.01 18.37
C PRO A 631 -26.03 4.85 19.04
N HIS A 632 -26.07 3.70 18.38
CA HIS A 632 -26.67 2.46 18.92
C HIS A 632 -25.93 1.96 20.19
N ALA A 633 -26.65 1.26 21.08
CA ALA A 633 -26.11 0.73 22.34
C ALA A 633 -24.94 -0.26 22.15
N ASP A 634 -25.05 -1.14 21.14
CA ASP A 634 -24.12 -2.23 20.82
C ASP A 634 -22.87 -1.79 20.01
N LEU A 635 -22.66 -0.47 19.84
CA LEU A 635 -21.53 0.05 19.08
C LEU A 635 -20.22 -0.19 19.85
N GLU A 636 -19.22 -0.79 19.21
CA GLU A 636 -17.96 -1.17 19.83
C GLU A 636 -16.88 -0.09 19.69
N THR A 637 -16.86 0.62 18.55
CA THR A 637 -15.85 1.65 18.24
C THR A 637 -16.49 2.96 17.80
N LEU A 638 -16.10 4.06 18.43
CA LEU A 638 -16.57 5.41 18.13
C LEU A 638 -15.38 6.37 17.93
N LYS A 639 -15.35 7.02 16.77
CA LYS A 639 -14.37 8.05 16.43
C LYS A 639 -15.09 9.38 16.16
N ILE A 640 -14.67 10.44 16.85
CA ILE A 640 -15.20 11.80 16.65
C ILE A 640 -14.05 12.71 16.25
N GLU A 641 -14.17 13.32 15.08
CA GLU A 641 -13.11 14.13 14.47
C GLU A 641 -13.60 15.57 14.20
N PHE A 642 -12.76 16.54 14.57
CA PHE A 642 -12.93 17.98 14.32
C PHE A 642 -14.16 18.62 14.99
N TYR A 643 -14.64 18.08 16.11
CA TYR A 643 -15.77 18.62 16.84
C TYR A 643 -15.42 19.93 17.57
N LYS A 644 -16.19 21.00 17.30
CA LYS A 644 -15.99 22.34 17.87
C LYS A 644 -17.20 22.85 18.66
N GLY A 645 -18.09 21.94 19.06
CA GLY A 645 -19.31 22.30 19.79
C GLY A 645 -19.08 22.81 21.21
N SER A 646 -20.04 23.56 21.75
CA SER A 646 -19.92 24.25 23.04
C SER A 646 -20.17 23.37 24.28
N ARG A 647 -20.75 22.17 24.11
CA ARG A 647 -21.07 21.23 25.20
C ARG A 647 -20.90 19.78 24.76
N TYR A 648 -20.81 18.88 25.74
CA TYR A 648 -20.84 17.44 25.51
C TYR A 648 -22.29 16.95 25.33
N PRO A 649 -22.53 15.91 24.51
CA PRO A 649 -23.87 15.38 24.34
C PRO A 649 -24.33 14.60 25.58
N ASP A 650 -25.63 14.64 25.87
CA ASP A 650 -26.20 14.01 27.08
C ASP A 650 -25.90 12.50 27.15
N TRP A 651 -25.86 11.82 26.00
CA TRP A 651 -25.58 10.39 25.92
C TRP A 651 -24.13 10.01 26.22
N MET A 652 -23.22 10.99 26.27
CA MET A 652 -21.82 10.79 26.66
C MET A 652 -21.59 11.10 28.14
N VAL A 653 -22.28 12.11 28.69
CA VAL A 653 -22.08 12.57 30.08
C VAL A 653 -23.02 11.90 31.06
N TYR A 654 -24.26 11.64 30.65
CA TYR A 654 -25.26 10.99 31.49
C TYR A 654 -25.43 9.54 31.04
N LYS A 655 -25.65 8.61 31.98
CA LYS A 655 -25.93 7.18 31.72
C LYS A 655 -27.29 6.96 31.03
N ARG A 656 -27.58 7.65 29.93
CA ARG A 656 -28.87 7.66 29.22
C ARG A 656 -28.64 7.61 27.71
N ASN A 657 -29.22 6.59 27.07
CA ASN A 657 -29.37 6.49 25.61
C ASN A 657 -28.08 6.71 24.80
N GLY A 658 -27.06 5.86 25.00
CA GLY A 658 -25.79 5.90 24.27
C GLY A 658 -25.14 4.51 24.12
N PRO A 659 -23.95 4.42 23.50
CA PRO A 659 -23.27 3.15 23.24
C PRO A 659 -22.68 2.55 24.53
N LYS A 660 -23.39 1.58 25.12
CA LYS A 660 -23.01 0.96 26.40
C LYS A 660 -21.86 -0.04 26.25
N ASP A 661 -21.78 -0.69 25.10
CA ASP A 661 -20.77 -1.71 24.78
C ASP A 661 -19.53 -1.11 24.11
N LEU A 662 -19.36 0.22 24.22
CA LEU A 662 -18.25 0.92 23.62
C LEU A 662 -16.92 0.47 24.24
N GLN A 663 -16.04 -0.08 23.40
CA GLN A 663 -14.70 -0.54 23.78
C GLN A 663 -13.62 0.45 23.39
N ASN A 664 -13.78 1.15 22.26
CA ASN A 664 -12.78 2.08 21.73
C ASN A 664 -13.38 3.46 21.49
N LEU A 665 -12.83 4.48 22.14
CA LEU A 665 -13.20 5.88 21.94
C LEU A 665 -11.98 6.69 21.47
N THR A 666 -12.10 7.32 20.30
CA THR A 666 -11.08 8.23 19.76
C THR A 666 -11.66 9.63 19.56
N LEU A 667 -11.02 10.63 20.17
CA LEU A 667 -11.35 12.04 20.00
C LEU A 667 -10.17 12.75 19.32
N TYR A 668 -10.43 13.30 18.13
CA TYR A 668 -9.43 13.99 17.33
C TYR A 668 -9.83 15.44 17.08
N ARG A 669 -8.96 16.39 17.44
CA ARG A 669 -9.22 17.83 17.30
C ARG A 669 -10.51 18.30 17.98
N TRP A 670 -10.75 17.84 19.20
CA TRP A 670 -11.85 18.29 20.04
C TRP A 670 -11.54 19.67 20.63
N SER A 671 -12.27 20.71 20.25
CA SER A 671 -11.88 22.11 20.58
C SER A 671 -12.59 22.74 21.79
N GLN A 672 -13.36 21.98 22.57
CA GLN A 672 -14.00 22.50 23.78
C GLN A 672 -12.97 22.71 24.90
N LEU A 673 -12.97 23.90 25.50
CA LEU A 673 -12.16 24.26 26.67
C LEU A 673 -12.86 23.80 27.97
N GLY A 674 -12.09 23.52 29.02
CA GLY A 674 -12.59 22.97 30.28
C GLY A 674 -12.17 21.50 30.51
N PRO A 675 -12.65 20.89 31.62
CA PRO A 675 -12.36 19.48 31.92
C PRO A 675 -13.06 18.54 30.93
N GLY A 676 -12.43 17.40 30.63
CA GLY A 676 -13.06 16.32 29.86
C GLY A 676 -14.36 15.80 30.51
N PRO A 677 -15.29 15.24 29.71
CA PRO A 677 -16.58 14.77 30.22
C PRO A 677 -16.39 13.53 31.08
N GLU A 678 -17.24 13.36 32.07
CA GLU A 678 -17.32 12.11 32.83
C GLU A 678 -17.72 10.95 31.91
N LEU A 679 -16.84 9.97 31.72
CA LEU A 679 -17.03 8.85 30.77
C LEU A 679 -17.73 7.63 31.38
N GLU A 680 -18.46 7.85 32.48
CA GLU A 680 -19.14 6.80 33.23
C GLU A 680 -20.29 6.11 32.47
N ALA A 681 -20.71 6.70 31.35
CA ALA A 681 -21.63 6.10 30.40
C ALA A 681 -21.02 4.89 29.66
N PHE A 682 -19.69 4.70 29.69
CA PHE A 682 -18.97 3.67 28.92
C PHE A 682 -18.23 2.67 29.83
N PRO A 683 -18.94 1.78 30.54
CA PRO A 683 -18.32 0.86 31.51
C PRO A 683 -17.36 -0.17 30.90
N HIS A 684 -17.50 -0.45 29.60
CA HIS A 684 -16.71 -1.43 28.86
C HIS A 684 -15.54 -0.82 28.06
N LEU A 685 -15.28 0.48 28.25
CA LEU A 685 -14.22 1.18 27.52
C LEU A 685 -12.85 0.59 27.85
N ARG A 686 -12.15 0.09 26.83
CA ARG A 686 -10.79 -0.50 26.90
C ARG A 686 -9.73 0.47 26.43
N THR A 687 -10.04 1.26 25.40
CA THR A 687 -9.10 2.17 24.76
C THR A 687 -9.66 3.58 24.72
N LEU A 688 -8.91 4.54 25.26
CA LEU A 688 -9.20 5.96 25.15
C LEU A 688 -8.03 6.69 24.47
N THR A 689 -8.31 7.28 23.31
CA THR A 689 -7.33 8.00 22.50
C THR A 689 -7.73 9.47 22.34
N LEU A 690 -6.89 10.36 22.84
CA LEU A 690 -7.04 11.82 22.76
C LEU A 690 -5.93 12.41 21.90
N VAL A 691 -6.29 13.07 20.81
CA VAL A 691 -5.33 13.68 19.89
C VAL A 691 -5.74 15.11 19.58
N ASP A 692 -4.85 16.05 19.87
CA ASP A 692 -5.06 17.50 19.65
C ASP A 692 -6.35 18.02 20.30
N CYS A 693 -6.68 17.50 21.48
CA CYS A 693 -7.84 17.93 22.26
C CYS A 693 -7.49 19.15 23.12
N SER A 694 -8.42 20.09 23.21
CA SER A 694 -8.26 21.36 23.95
C SER A 694 -8.63 21.26 25.43
N TRP A 695 -8.80 20.05 25.98
CA TRP A 695 -9.16 19.85 27.39
C TRP A 695 -8.08 20.35 28.35
N ASP A 696 -8.50 20.97 29.45
CA ASP A 696 -7.59 21.47 30.48
C ASP A 696 -7.14 20.34 31.43
N THR A 697 -8.03 19.39 31.69
CA THR A 697 -7.77 18.18 32.48
C THR A 697 -8.49 16.97 31.89
N LEU A 698 -7.95 15.77 32.15
CA LEU A 698 -8.66 14.52 31.90
C LEU A 698 -9.95 14.46 32.76
N PRO A 699 -10.91 13.58 32.41
CA PRO A 699 -12.09 13.34 33.23
C PRO A 699 -11.74 13.07 34.69
N GLY A 700 -12.51 13.63 35.63
CA GLY A 700 -12.23 13.49 37.07
C GLY A 700 -12.40 12.06 37.58
N ASN A 701 -13.29 11.29 36.94
CA ASN A 701 -13.70 9.95 37.31
C ASN A 701 -13.00 8.83 36.52
N MET A 702 -11.80 9.08 35.99
CA MET A 702 -11.03 8.08 35.24
C MET A 702 -10.79 6.80 36.06
N GLU A 703 -10.70 6.90 37.40
CA GLU A 703 -10.55 5.75 38.30
C GLU A 703 -11.74 4.77 38.28
N HIS A 704 -12.93 5.23 37.88
CA HIS A 704 -14.14 4.40 37.77
C HIS A 704 -14.18 3.59 36.45
N LEU A 705 -13.29 3.88 35.49
CA LEU A 705 -13.21 3.15 34.22
C LEU A 705 -12.43 1.84 34.39
N THR A 706 -13.03 0.88 35.10
CA THR A 706 -12.36 -0.38 35.50
C THR A 706 -11.98 -1.31 34.36
N SER A 707 -12.47 -1.06 33.13
CA SER A 707 -12.15 -1.84 31.93
C SER A 707 -11.02 -1.22 31.10
N LEU A 708 -10.60 0.01 31.42
CA LEU A 708 -9.67 0.78 30.60
C LEU A 708 -8.25 0.20 30.71
N LYS A 709 -7.69 -0.23 29.58
CA LYS A 709 -6.36 -0.82 29.44
C LYS A 709 -5.37 0.12 28.79
N ASP A 710 -5.82 0.90 27.81
CA ASP A 710 -4.96 1.73 26.97
C ASP A 710 -5.42 3.19 27.03
N LEU A 711 -4.52 4.07 27.49
CA LEU A 711 -4.75 5.52 27.51
C LEU A 711 -3.67 6.21 26.69
N THR A 712 -4.11 6.95 25.69
CA THR A 712 -3.23 7.72 24.83
C THR A 712 -3.59 9.20 24.83
N ILE A 713 -2.59 10.05 25.07
CA ILE A 713 -2.67 11.50 25.01
C ILE A 713 -1.61 12.05 24.06
N SER A 714 -2.01 12.67 22.96
CA SER A 714 -1.10 13.27 22.00
C SER A 714 -1.55 14.68 21.59
N THR A 715 -0.60 15.61 21.40
CA THR A 715 -0.89 17.03 21.05
C THR A 715 -1.90 17.75 21.93
N CYS A 716 -2.18 17.27 23.13
CA CYS A 716 -3.10 17.93 24.05
C CYS A 716 -2.32 18.99 24.85
N TRP A 717 -2.17 20.19 24.28
CA TRP A 717 -1.32 21.25 24.82
C TRP A 717 -1.82 21.89 26.13
N ASN A 718 -3.11 21.76 26.44
CA ASN A 718 -3.72 22.39 27.62
C ASN A 718 -3.63 21.51 28.88
N ILE A 719 -3.49 20.20 28.71
CA ILE A 719 -3.41 19.27 29.84
C ILE A 719 -2.10 19.53 30.62
N ARG A 720 -2.24 19.75 31.94
CA ARG A 720 -1.13 19.97 32.88
C ARG A 720 -1.04 18.94 33.99
N LEU A 721 -2.16 18.30 34.34
CA LEU A 721 -2.27 17.34 35.44
C LEU A 721 -3.07 16.12 34.99
N LEU A 722 -2.62 14.94 35.43
CA LEU A 722 -3.37 13.70 35.28
C LEU A 722 -4.45 13.63 36.37
N SER A 723 -5.65 13.14 36.04
CA SER A 723 -6.59 12.66 37.04
C SER A 723 -6.13 11.31 37.62
N THR A 724 -6.79 10.82 38.68
CA THR A 724 -6.51 9.48 39.20
C THR A 724 -6.87 8.45 38.13
N LEU A 725 -5.90 7.63 37.73
CA LEU A 725 -6.04 6.64 36.66
C LEU A 725 -6.52 5.30 37.22
N PRO A 726 -7.28 4.50 36.44
CA PRO A 726 -7.80 3.22 36.90
C PRO A 726 -6.65 2.20 37.04
N ARG A 727 -6.82 1.25 37.97
CA ARG A 727 -5.82 0.18 38.20
C ARG A 727 -5.71 -0.81 37.05
N SER A 728 -6.71 -0.88 36.18
CA SER A 728 -6.74 -1.74 35.00
C SER A 728 -5.83 -1.25 33.87
N LEU A 729 -5.26 -0.05 33.99
CA LEU A 729 -4.48 0.57 32.92
C LEU A 729 -3.13 -0.14 32.74
N GLU A 730 -2.95 -0.75 31.57
CA GLU A 730 -1.76 -1.54 31.19
C GLU A 730 -0.76 -0.71 30.38
N TYR A 731 -1.28 0.17 29.50
CA TYR A 731 -0.50 1.02 28.61
C TYR A 731 -0.87 2.50 28.75
N PHE A 732 0.15 3.33 28.86
CA PHE A 732 0.02 4.79 28.87
C PHE A 732 0.98 5.43 27.87
N TYR A 733 0.44 6.18 26.92
CA TYR A 733 1.21 7.01 25.98
C TYR A 733 0.95 8.49 26.24
N VAL A 734 2.02 9.27 26.35
CA VAL A 734 1.98 10.74 26.27
C VAL A 734 3.09 11.28 25.37
N GLY A 735 2.72 12.06 24.36
CA GLY A 735 3.67 12.61 23.39
C GLY A 735 3.20 13.93 22.79
N TYR A 736 4.14 14.78 22.38
CA TYR A 736 3.85 16.04 21.66
C TYR A 736 2.88 17.01 22.38
N CYS A 737 2.72 16.84 23.70
CA CYS A 737 1.95 17.71 24.59
C CYS A 737 2.88 18.79 25.19
N ASN A 738 2.36 19.57 26.14
CA ASN A 738 3.17 20.56 26.85
C ASN A 738 4.41 19.94 27.55
N ASP A 739 5.57 20.58 27.38
CA ASP A 739 6.84 20.08 27.89
C ASP A 739 6.88 19.91 29.41
N GLU A 740 6.28 20.84 30.18
CA GLU A 740 6.22 20.71 31.64
C GLU A 740 5.35 19.54 32.05
N PHE A 741 4.23 19.34 31.37
CA PHE A 741 3.36 18.19 31.59
C PHE A 741 4.06 16.86 31.27
N ILE A 742 4.71 16.74 30.12
CA ILE A 742 5.46 15.53 29.76
C ILE A 742 6.59 15.28 30.76
N LYS A 743 7.33 16.34 31.15
CA LYS A 743 8.37 16.24 32.18
C LYS A 743 7.79 15.70 33.48
N SER A 744 6.66 16.24 33.91
CA SER A 744 5.98 15.89 35.16
C SER A 744 5.53 14.44 35.24
N CYS A 745 5.23 13.79 34.10
CA CYS A 745 4.87 12.37 34.03
C CYS A 745 6.10 11.46 34.19
N GLY A 746 7.29 11.93 33.81
CA GLY A 746 8.54 11.18 33.90
C GLY A 746 9.42 11.48 35.12
N THR A 747 9.12 12.54 35.89
CA THR A 747 9.91 12.96 37.05
C THR A 747 9.49 12.20 38.31
N VAL A 748 10.39 11.38 38.86
CA VAL A 748 10.17 10.61 40.10
C VAL A 748 9.77 11.54 41.25
N GLY A 749 8.71 11.19 41.99
CA GLY A 749 8.20 11.98 43.10
C GLY A 749 7.22 13.10 42.72
N HIS A 750 7.02 13.37 41.42
CA HIS A 750 5.98 14.30 40.96
C HIS A 750 4.58 13.63 41.02
N PRO A 751 3.50 14.34 41.39
CA PRO A 751 2.14 13.77 41.49
C PRO A 751 1.65 13.04 40.22
N ASN A 752 1.98 13.55 39.03
CA ASN A 752 1.64 12.87 37.75
C ASN A 752 2.43 11.56 37.56
N CYS A 753 3.69 11.51 38.01
CA CYS A 753 4.49 10.28 37.96
C CYS A 753 3.96 9.24 38.95
N GLN A 754 3.56 9.67 40.16
CA GLN A 754 2.93 8.80 41.18
C GLN A 754 1.65 8.15 40.67
N LYS A 755 0.80 8.90 39.96
CA LYS A 755 -0.43 8.40 39.33
C LYS A 755 -0.19 7.37 38.21
N LEU A 756 1.06 7.21 37.76
CA LEU A 756 1.48 6.26 36.72
C LEU A 756 2.33 5.12 37.28
N GLU A 757 2.56 5.05 38.59
CA GLU A 757 3.44 4.03 39.20
C GLU A 757 2.92 2.61 38.99
N HIS A 758 1.60 2.41 38.99
CA HIS A 758 0.99 1.10 38.76
C HIS A 758 0.98 0.67 37.28
N VAL A 759 1.28 1.57 36.34
CA VAL A 759 1.21 1.29 34.90
C VAL A 759 2.52 0.66 34.42
N HIS A 760 2.43 -0.55 33.89
CA HIS A 760 3.61 -1.33 33.50
C HIS A 760 4.29 -0.84 32.21
N ARG A 761 3.51 -0.48 31.18
CA ARG A 761 4.03 -0.02 29.89
C ARG A 761 3.73 1.47 29.70
N LYS A 762 4.76 2.31 29.77
CA LYS A 762 4.62 3.77 29.60
C LYS A 762 5.59 4.33 28.57
N GLU A 763 5.06 5.12 27.64
CA GLU A 763 5.80 5.83 26.61
C GLU A 763 5.62 7.34 26.80
N ILE A 764 6.70 8.01 27.19
CA ILE A 764 6.70 9.45 27.51
C ILE A 764 7.69 10.13 26.55
N ILE A 765 7.18 10.71 25.47
CA ILE A 765 8.00 11.28 24.39
C ILE A 765 8.14 12.79 24.58
N ARG A 766 9.35 13.26 24.88
CA ARG A 766 9.70 14.70 24.95
C ARG A 766 10.11 15.24 23.58
N MET A 767 9.77 16.50 23.29
CA MET A 767 10.34 17.18 22.12
C MET A 767 11.84 17.45 22.35
N ALA A 768 12.69 17.03 21.41
CA ALA A 768 14.08 17.45 21.35
C ALA A 768 14.18 18.74 20.52
N CYS A 769 14.43 19.86 21.19
CA CYS A 769 14.73 21.20 20.65
C CYS A 769 13.63 21.95 19.84
N LYS A 770 13.63 23.26 20.04
CA LYS A 770 12.73 24.27 19.47
C LYS A 770 12.95 24.41 17.95
N THR A 771 12.12 23.76 17.17
CA THR A 771 11.75 24.24 15.83
C THR A 771 10.25 24.05 15.71
N VAL A 772 9.55 25.13 15.36
CA VAL A 772 8.09 25.17 15.27
C VAL A 772 7.65 24.14 14.22
N VAL A 773 7.16 23.00 14.70
CA VAL A 773 6.48 22.00 13.88
C VAL A 773 5.06 22.54 13.64
N PRO A 774 4.59 22.71 12.38
CA PRO A 774 3.19 23.00 12.13
C PRO A 774 2.33 21.88 12.69
N ILE A 775 1.22 22.25 13.35
CA ILE A 775 0.25 21.40 14.07
C ILE A 775 -0.30 20.20 13.25
N ALA A 776 0.00 20.11 11.95
CA ALA A 776 -0.46 19.07 11.03
C ALA A 776 0.22 17.68 11.16
N ILE A 777 1.28 17.51 11.96
CA ILE A 777 2.11 16.28 11.91
C ILE A 777 1.67 15.16 12.90
N VAL A 778 0.73 15.42 13.80
CA VAL A 778 0.45 14.46 14.89
C VAL A 778 -0.55 13.32 14.64
N PRO A 779 -1.49 13.34 13.67
CA PRO A 779 -2.40 12.20 13.50
C PRO A 779 -1.75 10.91 12.95
N LEU A 780 -0.52 10.94 12.42
CA LEU A 780 0.11 9.78 11.77
C LEU A 780 0.65 8.70 12.73
N PHE A 781 0.68 8.95 14.03
CA PHE A 781 1.05 7.95 15.04
C PHE A 781 -0.15 7.08 15.51
N PHE A 782 -1.39 7.42 15.18
CA PHE A 782 -2.60 6.76 15.72
C PHE A 782 -3.40 5.91 14.73
N TYR A 783 -2.95 5.81 13.49
CA TYR A 783 -3.60 5.03 12.43
C TYR A 783 -2.72 3.89 11.87
N LEU A 784 -1.69 3.50 12.61
CA LEU A 784 -0.92 2.26 12.45
C LEU A 784 -1.14 1.39 13.68
#